data_AF-A0A1X7TKH2-F1
#
_entry.id   AF-A0A1X7TKH2-F1
#
_cell.length_a   1.000
_cell.length_b   1.000
_cell.length_c   1.000
_cell.angle_alpha   90.00
_cell.angle_beta   90.00
_cell.angle_gamma   90.00
#
_symmetry.space_group_name_H-M   'P 1'
#
loop_
_entity.id
_entity.type
_entity.pdbx_description
1 polymer ?
#
loop_
_entity_poly.entity_id
_entity_poly.type
_entity_poly.pdbx_seq_one_letter_code
_entity_poly.pdbx_strand_id
1 'polypeptide(L)'
;MIQNADDAQATEIKFYFDCRLMETLPPSLLSVVCSEANREVLSQQFTGPALLSYNNAPFRKEDWESIQCLQQSGKAKNPHKVGKFGIGFNSVYHITDLPVILSQDYCGFLEPQESVWKGESGKGYYLKNLIDECPEVLEPFDGICGFSKKSTQYNNNTLFRFPLRNKASKISNEVYDIDRLHKLLESLKEEAQYLLVYLRSICSIEIFQITESNVTEPLFKVSVSEADFGSRLEQQRQLVSQVESIFLGELSRTVGQLVNDTSHFHIHISINGRFTSEHEWLVVNQVGSKNDEIMHLAEKQHVLPWVGAAIDLKMSCLAGRIFCVLPLPVEDRAPMCIHVNGMFAVSSNRRSLQWEAQERKGDEEGMWNKLLVKKCLPSCYLKLVSELMALDISHNTVYNCWPDIQRLHGTPWESLLEPFYSSLLNSNMVVHTQAIGSRMWISIQEAVFITDDVPMPVIEAMILCGIKLVELNSSCNQALAHYYNGKRSTMNPPLVRTNLKHNPSSYCYISKEAKMKILKYCLHDNNFQDLAGLQLIPLADESFQQCGVPHNVTTEQILSVLQSVRDSSELKEDEAWSKVRAVLDWIADNTSTVSKADILVPVESDLSYPQLIPIDDVAYTDNEMLRGIARTSDEKYNLIHPKVSYLSSKLGLSPLSDQLDITEDVFEDAGQHEPLTTRLSNILREYKDGLTIIKEMIQNADDAGATEVNILHDTRMHSSHNLVLEGMAESHGPALIVHNNSTFTKEDFENITKLAGATKANQPLKIGKFGVGFCSVYHITDVPSFVSGEWLYIFDPTLKHLKGVVQNESRPGKKIKFRSKFLAKSQQLAPYQDLFGFDSSSSYNGTIFRLPFRTHPSQISSTIYNNHLIQMIKKDLESNGSKLLLFLQNVKRITFSSQQEGRPIIEHLSIECSNDDTENVKVCVTQSSTKSTEYWLLSNKEQRLKSQDGAYKQAVASVACKLVKKQSSFLCEAIEGNTFCFLPLSVPATGLPVHVTANFAVMSNRSGIWTGASSAMASDEREYWNQQLMTTVIPEAY
;
A
#
# COMPACT_ATOMS: atom_id res chain seq x y z
N MET A 1 18.71 1.85 -8.65
CA MET A 1 19.29 1.65 -10.00
C MET A 1 18.47 0.70 -10.85
N ILE A 2 18.38 -0.60 -10.55
CA ILE A 2 17.64 -1.61 -11.36
C ILE A 2 16.27 -1.09 -11.88
N GLN A 3 15.38 -0.65 -11.00
CA GLN A 3 14.07 -0.10 -11.41
C GLN A 3 14.14 1.07 -12.41
N ASN A 4 15.14 1.94 -12.34
CA ASN A 4 15.26 3.07 -13.26
C ASN A 4 15.72 2.63 -14.66
N ALA A 5 16.46 1.51 -14.76
CA ALA A 5 16.81 0.92 -16.05
C ALA A 5 15.63 0.13 -16.64
N ASP A 6 14.84 -0.55 -15.80
CA ASP A 6 13.61 -1.24 -16.22
C ASP A 6 12.54 -0.23 -16.70
N ASP A 7 12.34 0.86 -15.97
CA ASP A 7 11.50 2.01 -16.38
C ASP A 7 12.05 2.75 -17.62
N ALA A 8 13.31 2.50 -18.02
CA ALA A 8 13.92 3.01 -19.26
C ALA A 8 13.88 1.98 -20.41
N GLN A 9 13.25 0.82 -20.21
CA GLN A 9 13.17 -0.29 -21.16
C GLN A 9 14.54 -0.94 -21.50
N ALA A 10 15.52 -0.85 -20.60
CA ALA A 10 16.79 -1.57 -20.73
C ALA A 10 16.61 -3.08 -20.55
N THR A 11 17.34 -3.88 -21.33
CA THR A 11 17.30 -5.36 -21.24
C THR A 11 18.40 -5.94 -20.35
N GLU A 12 19.47 -5.19 -20.10
CA GLU A 12 20.54 -5.55 -19.17
C GLU A 12 21.00 -4.36 -18.32
N ILE A 13 21.38 -4.65 -17.09
CA ILE A 13 22.04 -3.71 -16.17
C ILE A 13 23.31 -4.36 -15.62
N LYS A 14 24.42 -3.62 -15.64
CA LYS A 14 25.73 -4.10 -15.19
C LYS A 14 26.30 -3.16 -14.14
N PHE A 15 26.80 -3.67 -13.03
CA PHE A 15 27.46 -2.89 -11.99
C PHE A 15 28.95 -3.23 -11.95
N TYR A 16 29.79 -2.24 -11.71
CA TYR A 16 31.22 -2.44 -11.52
C TYR A 16 31.67 -1.80 -10.21
N PHE A 17 32.29 -2.59 -9.34
CA PHE A 17 32.98 -2.12 -8.15
C PHE A 17 34.37 -1.66 -8.59
N ASP A 18 34.46 -0.38 -8.94
CA ASP A 18 35.66 0.24 -9.47
C ASP A 18 36.64 0.53 -8.34
N CYS A 19 37.65 -0.32 -8.18
CA CYS A 19 38.69 -0.18 -7.17
C CYS A 19 39.89 0.64 -7.68
N ARG A 20 39.86 1.13 -8.94
CA ARG A 20 40.99 1.88 -9.52
C ARG A 20 41.16 3.22 -8.82
N LEU A 21 42.39 3.51 -8.42
CA LEU A 21 42.82 4.82 -7.95
C LEU A 21 43.24 5.65 -9.17
N MET A 22 42.36 6.55 -9.62
CA MET A 22 42.64 7.40 -10.77
C MET A 22 43.45 8.63 -10.34
N GLU A 23 44.35 9.09 -11.21
CA GLU A 23 45.07 10.35 -11.01
C GLU A 23 44.10 11.55 -11.09
N THR A 24 44.54 12.69 -10.55
CA THR A 24 43.68 13.80 -10.08
C THR A 24 42.84 14.48 -11.16
N LEU A 25 41.64 14.97 -10.79
CA LEU A 25 40.80 15.81 -11.67
C LEU A 25 41.60 16.98 -12.28
N PRO A 26 41.53 17.23 -13.60
CA PRO A 26 42.23 18.35 -14.22
C PRO A 26 41.76 19.73 -13.74
N PRO A 27 42.65 20.73 -13.67
CA PRO A 27 42.27 22.12 -13.41
C PRO A 27 41.35 22.76 -14.47
N SER A 28 41.22 22.18 -15.67
CA SER A 28 40.41 22.71 -16.78
C SER A 28 38.90 22.65 -16.52
N LEU A 29 38.39 21.54 -15.96
CA LEU A 29 36.99 21.40 -15.56
C LEU A 29 36.59 22.41 -14.45
N LEU A 30 37.58 22.85 -13.67
CA LEU A 30 37.46 23.72 -12.48
C LEU A 30 37.57 25.23 -12.81
N SER A 31 37.29 25.60 -14.06
CA SER A 31 37.62 26.92 -14.60
C SER A 31 36.92 28.09 -13.87
N VAL A 32 37.74 29.08 -13.51
CA VAL A 32 37.42 30.45 -13.04
C VAL A 32 36.93 30.65 -11.58
N VAL A 33 36.12 29.80 -10.93
CA VAL A 33 35.41 30.22 -9.66
C VAL A 33 35.71 29.40 -8.38
N CYS A 34 36.51 28.34 -8.44
CA CYS A 34 36.81 27.46 -7.29
C CYS A 34 38.13 27.78 -6.56
N SER A 35 38.03 27.96 -5.23
CA SER A 35 39.14 28.15 -4.28
C SER A 35 39.96 26.87 -4.08
N GLU A 36 41.24 26.99 -3.72
CA GLU A 36 42.19 25.86 -3.64
C GLU A 36 41.68 24.69 -2.78
N ALA A 37 41.15 24.98 -1.59
CA ALA A 37 40.56 23.96 -0.70
C ALA A 37 39.39 23.17 -1.33
N ASN A 38 38.64 23.78 -2.25
CA ASN A 38 37.55 23.08 -2.96
C ASN A 38 38.11 22.15 -4.04
N ARG A 39 39.23 22.51 -4.68
CA ARG A 39 39.90 21.69 -5.72
C ARG A 39 40.44 20.39 -5.13
N GLU A 40 41.03 20.45 -3.94
CA GLU A 40 41.56 19.28 -3.24
C GLU A 40 40.45 18.30 -2.82
N VAL A 41 39.33 18.82 -2.28
CA VAL A 41 38.14 18.02 -1.95
C VAL A 41 37.56 17.37 -3.22
N LEU A 42 37.41 18.13 -4.30
CA LEU A 42 36.90 17.64 -5.58
C LEU A 42 37.73 16.51 -6.17
N SER A 43 39.05 16.67 -6.22
CA SER A 43 39.92 15.61 -6.72
C SER A 43 39.77 14.34 -5.90
N GLN A 44 39.75 14.47 -4.57
CA GLN A 44 39.56 13.34 -3.65
C GLN A 44 38.16 12.71 -3.77
N GLN A 45 37.14 13.46 -4.18
CA GLN A 45 35.77 12.98 -4.33
C GLN A 45 35.47 12.34 -5.69
N PHE A 46 36.20 12.61 -6.77
CA PHE A 46 35.88 12.03 -8.11
C PHE A 46 36.77 10.83 -8.49
N THR A 47 38.06 10.87 -8.14
CA THR A 47 39.07 9.93 -8.68
C THR A 47 39.34 8.71 -7.80
N GLY A 48 38.73 8.66 -6.61
CA GLY A 48 38.75 7.47 -5.74
C GLY A 48 37.88 6.31 -6.26
N PRO A 49 37.80 5.21 -5.49
CA PRO A 49 36.96 4.06 -5.83
C PRO A 49 35.47 4.45 -5.99
N ALA A 50 34.73 3.71 -6.81
CA ALA A 50 33.36 4.06 -7.18
C ALA A 50 32.46 2.84 -7.41
N LEU A 51 31.15 3.04 -7.24
CA LEU A 51 30.15 2.19 -7.85
C LEU A 51 29.84 2.73 -9.26
N LEU A 52 30.15 1.97 -10.30
CA LEU A 52 29.65 2.23 -11.65
C LEU A 52 28.35 1.44 -11.88
N SER A 53 27.44 1.99 -12.69
CA SER A 53 26.23 1.29 -13.14
C SER A 53 25.97 1.60 -14.62
N TYR A 54 25.93 0.57 -15.43
CA TYR A 54 25.65 0.60 -16.86
C TYR A 54 24.26 0.03 -17.14
N ASN A 55 23.54 0.58 -18.12
CA ASN A 55 22.40 -0.10 -18.76
C ASN A 55 22.32 0.25 -20.25
N ASN A 56 21.73 -0.65 -21.04
CA ASN A 56 21.63 -0.54 -22.50
C ASN A 56 20.40 0.24 -22.99
N ALA A 57 19.94 1.22 -22.22
CA ALA A 57 18.99 2.24 -22.65
C ALA A 57 19.62 3.64 -22.55
N PRO A 58 19.33 4.56 -23.49
CA PRO A 58 19.72 5.96 -23.37
C PRO A 58 18.76 6.75 -22.47
N PHE A 59 19.26 7.78 -21.80
CA PHE A 59 18.41 8.84 -21.25
C PHE A 59 17.68 9.60 -22.36
N ARG A 60 16.37 9.76 -22.21
CA ARG A 60 15.57 10.66 -23.04
C ARG A 60 15.64 12.09 -22.48
N LYS A 61 15.14 13.08 -23.22
CA LYS A 61 15.14 14.50 -22.79
C LYS A 61 14.37 14.68 -21.47
N GLU A 62 13.27 13.94 -21.31
CA GLU A 62 12.38 13.97 -20.14
C GLU A 62 13.06 13.33 -18.92
N ASP A 63 13.96 12.36 -19.13
CA ASP A 63 14.74 11.73 -18.07
C ASP A 63 15.88 12.67 -17.58
N TRP A 64 16.49 13.45 -18.49
CA TRP A 64 17.45 14.51 -18.12
C TRP A 64 16.80 15.65 -17.35
N GLU A 65 15.68 16.19 -17.83
CA GLU A 65 14.88 17.19 -17.09
C GLU A 65 14.39 16.64 -15.74
N SER A 66 14.10 15.34 -15.68
CA SER A 66 13.68 14.70 -14.44
C SER A 66 14.79 14.49 -13.42
N ILE A 67 15.99 14.07 -13.83
CA ILE A 67 17.07 13.72 -12.89
C ILE A 67 17.74 14.96 -12.25
N GLN A 68 17.58 16.13 -12.88
CA GLN A 68 17.99 17.41 -12.32
C GLN A 68 17.15 17.83 -11.09
N CYS A 69 15.97 17.23 -10.88
CA CYS A 69 15.04 17.63 -9.84
C CYS A 69 14.90 16.57 -8.74
N LEU A 70 15.26 16.97 -7.52
CA LEU A 70 15.57 16.05 -6.45
C LEU A 70 14.39 15.68 -5.54
N GLN A 71 13.18 16.20 -5.77
CA GLN A 71 12.04 16.01 -4.83
C GLN A 71 10.66 15.76 -5.48
N GLN A 72 10.51 15.91 -6.81
CA GLN A 72 9.34 15.40 -7.53
C GLN A 72 9.65 14.06 -8.22
N SER A 73 8.61 13.34 -8.61
CA SER A 73 8.75 12.14 -9.44
C SER A 73 8.16 12.46 -10.82
N GLY A 74 8.99 12.66 -11.83
CA GLY A 74 8.53 12.82 -13.23
C GLY A 74 7.70 11.63 -13.72
N LYS A 75 7.84 10.47 -13.07
CA LYS A 75 6.99 9.28 -13.23
C LYS A 75 5.53 9.51 -12.82
N ALA A 76 5.20 10.59 -12.10
CA ALA A 76 3.84 10.86 -11.64
C ALA A 76 2.82 11.13 -12.76
N LYS A 77 3.28 11.43 -13.99
CA LYS A 77 2.41 11.51 -15.19
C LYS A 77 2.47 10.28 -16.10
N ASN A 78 3.33 9.30 -15.82
CA ASN A 78 3.45 8.07 -16.61
C ASN A 78 3.03 6.87 -15.74
N PRO A 79 1.87 6.25 -15.98
CA PRO A 79 1.32 5.23 -15.09
C PRO A 79 2.07 3.90 -15.14
N HIS A 80 2.96 3.72 -16.13
CA HIS A 80 3.75 2.50 -16.30
C HIS A 80 5.07 2.57 -15.51
N LYS A 81 5.73 3.74 -15.41
CA LYS A 81 6.99 3.90 -14.66
C LYS A 81 6.78 3.83 -13.14
N VAL A 82 7.55 3.00 -12.42
CA VAL A 82 7.35 2.79 -10.96
C VAL A 82 7.97 3.91 -10.12
N GLY A 83 7.15 4.50 -9.25
CA GLY A 83 7.61 5.43 -8.22
C GLY A 83 6.94 6.79 -8.18
N LYS A 84 5.67 6.90 -8.58
CA LYS A 84 4.84 8.10 -8.32
C LYS A 84 4.95 8.59 -6.87
N PHE A 85 4.94 7.65 -5.93
CA PHE A 85 5.00 7.87 -4.48
C PHE A 85 6.43 8.01 -3.90
N GLY A 86 7.48 8.31 -4.68
CA GLY A 86 8.73 8.77 -4.06
C GLY A 86 10.03 8.77 -4.87
N ILE A 87 11.03 9.42 -4.25
CA ILE A 87 12.27 9.93 -4.86
C ILE A 87 13.35 8.82 -4.97
N GLY A 88 13.10 7.80 -5.79
CA GLY A 88 13.92 6.59 -5.83
C GLY A 88 15.41 6.79 -6.16
N PHE A 89 15.77 7.78 -6.98
CA PHE A 89 17.17 8.02 -7.37
C PHE A 89 18.03 8.57 -6.22
N ASN A 90 17.48 9.41 -5.34
CA ASN A 90 18.26 10.04 -4.26
C ASN A 90 18.88 9.06 -3.25
N SER A 91 18.47 7.78 -3.28
CA SER A 91 19.14 6.69 -2.55
C SER A 91 20.65 6.59 -2.85
N VAL A 92 21.11 7.02 -4.04
CA VAL A 92 22.55 7.05 -4.37
C VAL A 92 23.35 7.99 -3.46
N TYR A 93 22.71 9.00 -2.87
CA TYR A 93 23.36 9.94 -1.94
C TYR A 93 23.70 9.32 -0.57
N HIS A 94 23.30 8.07 -0.29
CA HIS A 94 23.93 7.31 0.81
C HIS A 94 25.40 6.99 0.50
N ILE A 95 25.73 6.76 -0.78
CA ILE A 95 27.04 6.25 -1.23
C ILE A 95 27.96 7.39 -1.71
N THR A 96 27.43 8.38 -2.42
CA THR A 96 28.20 9.46 -3.07
C THR A 96 27.65 10.86 -2.76
N ASP A 97 28.45 11.89 -2.97
CA ASP A 97 28.00 13.30 -3.01
C ASP A 97 27.99 13.90 -4.44
N LEU A 98 28.58 13.20 -5.41
CA LEU A 98 28.78 13.67 -6.79
C LEU A 98 28.42 12.55 -7.81
N PRO A 99 27.13 12.24 -8.03
CA PRO A 99 26.71 11.39 -9.13
C PRO A 99 27.09 12.00 -10.48
N VAL A 100 27.66 11.18 -11.37
CA VAL A 100 27.96 11.55 -12.75
C VAL A 100 27.30 10.57 -13.71
N ILE A 101 26.70 11.10 -14.77
CA ILE A 101 25.81 10.40 -15.70
C ILE A 101 26.32 10.68 -17.12
N LEU A 102 26.59 9.64 -17.90
CA LEU A 102 27.04 9.69 -19.29
C LEU A 102 26.04 8.91 -20.14
N SER A 103 25.35 9.56 -21.06
CA SER A 103 24.39 8.93 -21.98
C SER A 103 24.42 9.60 -23.34
N GLN A 104 24.43 8.80 -24.41
CA GLN A 104 24.54 9.27 -25.79
C GLN A 104 25.76 10.20 -25.98
N ASP A 105 25.55 11.48 -26.28
CA ASP A 105 26.57 12.52 -26.46
C ASP A 105 26.62 13.54 -25.31
N TYR A 106 25.99 13.26 -24.16
CA TYR A 106 25.91 14.18 -23.04
C TYR A 106 26.39 13.57 -21.71
N CYS A 107 27.11 14.38 -20.92
CA CYS A 107 27.65 14.01 -19.62
C CYS A 107 27.23 15.05 -18.57
N GLY A 108 26.45 14.61 -17.56
CA GLY A 108 25.90 15.43 -16.49
C GLY A 108 26.48 15.07 -15.12
N PHE A 109 26.79 16.09 -14.33
CA PHE A 109 27.31 16.04 -12.97
C PHE A 109 26.25 16.62 -12.03
N LEU A 110 25.95 15.96 -10.92
CA LEU A 110 24.99 16.43 -9.92
C LEU A 110 25.73 16.71 -8.61
N GLU A 111 25.62 17.93 -8.07
CA GLU A 111 26.33 18.34 -6.86
C GLU A 111 25.45 19.26 -5.99
N PRO A 112 24.53 18.70 -5.19
CA PRO A 112 23.49 19.47 -4.50
C PRO A 112 23.98 20.23 -3.26
N GLN A 113 25.29 20.39 -3.05
CA GLN A 113 25.85 21.23 -1.96
C GLN A 113 26.41 22.58 -2.46
N GLU A 114 26.38 22.82 -3.78
CA GLU A 114 26.91 24.00 -4.49
C GLU A 114 28.35 24.35 -4.08
N SER A 115 29.14 23.32 -3.77
CA SER A 115 30.52 23.43 -3.33
C SER A 115 31.52 23.49 -4.48
N VAL A 116 31.13 22.97 -5.65
CA VAL A 116 31.90 22.88 -6.89
C VAL A 116 31.54 24.05 -7.81
N TRP A 117 30.25 24.16 -8.12
CA TRP A 117 29.69 25.22 -8.94
C TRP A 117 28.76 26.08 -8.07
N LYS A 118 29.26 27.24 -7.62
CA LYS A 118 28.53 28.11 -6.67
C LYS A 118 27.27 28.68 -7.34
N GLY A 119 26.09 28.30 -6.86
CA GLY A 119 24.80 28.66 -7.47
C GLY A 119 24.31 27.72 -8.59
N GLU A 120 25.04 26.63 -8.89
CA GLU A 120 24.60 25.60 -9.84
C GLU A 120 24.64 24.24 -9.12
N SER A 121 23.50 23.57 -8.92
CA SER A 121 23.40 22.28 -8.18
C SER A 121 23.93 21.05 -8.96
N GLY A 122 24.76 21.30 -9.96
CA GLY A 122 25.15 20.36 -11.01
C GLY A 122 25.41 21.08 -12.33
N LYS A 123 26.05 20.38 -13.27
CA LYS A 123 26.46 20.93 -14.57
C LYS A 123 26.54 19.83 -15.62
N GLY A 124 26.28 20.14 -16.89
CA GLY A 124 26.37 19.17 -17.97
C GLY A 124 27.09 19.69 -19.19
N TYR A 125 27.74 18.77 -19.91
CA TYR A 125 28.65 19.02 -21.02
C TYR A 125 28.38 18.04 -22.15
N TYR A 126 28.47 18.50 -23.40
CA TYR A 126 28.51 17.60 -24.55
C TYR A 126 29.84 16.83 -24.59
N LEU A 127 29.76 15.55 -24.93
CA LEU A 127 30.87 14.60 -24.95
C LEU A 127 32.02 15.07 -25.86
N LYS A 128 31.69 15.70 -26.99
CA LYS A 128 32.68 16.32 -27.88
C LYS A 128 33.49 17.39 -27.14
N ASN A 129 32.84 18.31 -26.43
CA ASN A 129 33.51 19.36 -25.68
C ASN A 129 34.39 18.77 -24.57
N LEU A 130 33.92 17.71 -23.88
CA LEU A 130 34.77 17.01 -22.90
C LEU A 130 36.01 16.36 -23.54
N ILE A 131 35.88 15.76 -24.74
CA ILE A 131 37.02 15.17 -25.46
C ILE A 131 38.02 16.26 -25.90
N ASP A 132 37.52 17.43 -26.35
CA ASP A 132 38.35 18.54 -26.83
C ASP A 132 38.96 19.39 -25.69
N GLU A 133 38.31 19.48 -24.51
CA GLU A 133 38.68 20.40 -23.40
C GLU A 133 39.15 19.71 -22.10
N CYS A 134 38.68 18.50 -21.78
CA CYS A 134 38.86 17.80 -20.49
C CYS A 134 38.81 16.24 -20.63
N PRO A 135 39.55 15.61 -21.55
CA PRO A 135 39.39 14.18 -21.88
C PRO A 135 39.67 13.22 -20.72
N GLU A 136 40.42 13.67 -19.70
CA GLU A 136 40.77 12.90 -18.51
C GLU A 136 39.52 12.56 -17.67
N VAL A 137 38.49 13.40 -17.73
CA VAL A 137 37.21 13.22 -17.03
C VAL A 137 36.45 11.99 -17.54
N LEU A 138 36.79 11.48 -18.73
CA LEU A 138 36.21 10.31 -19.36
C LEU A 138 37.00 9.01 -19.09
N GLU A 139 38.20 9.09 -18.49
CA GLU A 139 39.02 7.91 -18.17
C GLU A 139 38.35 6.89 -17.24
N PRO A 140 37.56 7.29 -16.22
CA PRO A 140 36.84 6.34 -15.38
C PRO A 140 35.84 5.45 -16.14
N PHE A 141 35.44 5.85 -17.35
CA PHE A 141 34.50 5.11 -18.20
C PHE A 141 35.20 4.34 -19.35
N ASP A 142 36.45 4.67 -19.68
CA ASP A 142 37.16 4.14 -20.86
C ASP A 142 37.29 2.60 -20.80
N GLY A 143 36.81 1.92 -21.85
CA GLY A 143 36.78 0.45 -21.97
C GLY A 143 35.56 -0.23 -21.34
N ILE A 144 34.72 0.46 -20.57
CA ILE A 144 33.53 -0.14 -19.94
C ILE A 144 32.36 -0.15 -20.93
N CYS A 145 31.75 -1.33 -21.13
CA CYS A 145 30.59 -1.55 -22.02
C CYS A 145 30.72 -0.87 -23.40
N GLY A 146 31.91 -0.97 -24.01
CA GLY A 146 32.19 -0.43 -25.34
C GLY A 146 32.38 1.09 -25.41
N PHE A 147 32.34 1.82 -24.29
CA PHE A 147 32.72 3.24 -24.28
C PHE A 147 34.22 3.40 -24.54
N SER A 148 34.61 4.47 -25.23
CA SER A 148 35.99 4.95 -25.17
C SER A 148 36.07 6.47 -25.19
N LYS A 149 37.00 7.02 -24.37
CA LYS A 149 37.29 8.45 -24.25
C LYS A 149 37.80 9.12 -25.54
N LYS A 150 38.03 8.35 -26.61
CA LYS A 150 38.41 8.83 -27.94
C LYS A 150 37.25 8.84 -28.95
N SER A 151 36.07 8.38 -28.55
CA SER A 151 34.87 8.32 -29.40
C SER A 151 33.86 9.39 -28.99
N THR A 152 33.38 10.18 -29.95
CA THR A 152 32.21 11.05 -29.78
C THR A 152 30.88 10.31 -29.88
N GLN A 153 30.91 8.99 -30.15
CA GLN A 153 29.72 8.15 -30.34
C GLN A 153 29.64 7.11 -29.21
N TYR A 154 28.63 7.24 -28.35
CA TYR A 154 28.24 6.24 -27.35
C TYR A 154 26.71 6.06 -27.32
N ASN A 155 26.16 5.76 -28.49
CA ASN A 155 24.72 5.75 -28.74
C ASN A 155 24.02 4.64 -27.94
N ASN A 156 22.76 4.88 -27.56
CA ASN A 156 21.83 3.91 -26.96
C ASN A 156 22.28 3.26 -25.63
N ASN A 157 23.15 3.92 -24.87
CA ASN A 157 23.68 3.41 -23.61
C ASN A 157 23.72 4.51 -22.54
N THR A 158 23.59 4.12 -21.27
CA THR A 158 23.79 5.00 -20.11
C THR A 158 24.78 4.39 -19.12
N LEU A 159 25.80 5.17 -18.76
CA LEU A 159 26.77 4.90 -17.71
C LEU A 159 26.59 5.89 -16.55
N PHE A 160 26.54 5.38 -15.33
CA PHE A 160 26.61 6.16 -14.09
C PHE A 160 27.93 5.88 -13.39
N ARG A 161 28.51 6.91 -12.77
CA ARG A 161 29.58 6.81 -11.78
C ARG A 161 29.11 7.43 -10.47
N PHE A 162 29.21 6.65 -9.39
CA PHE A 162 28.96 7.09 -8.02
C PHE A 162 30.26 6.93 -7.21
N PRO A 163 31.15 7.93 -7.21
CA PRO A 163 32.38 7.91 -6.42
C PRO A 163 32.08 7.75 -4.93
N LEU A 164 32.81 6.89 -4.23
CA LEU A 164 32.53 6.58 -2.82
C LEU A 164 32.88 7.76 -1.91
N ARG A 165 31.96 8.12 -1.00
CA ARG A 165 32.20 9.18 -0.01
C ARG A 165 33.29 8.77 0.99
N ASN A 166 34.49 9.32 0.83
CA ASN A 166 35.62 9.13 1.74
C ASN A 166 35.66 10.09 2.94
N LYS A 167 34.84 11.15 2.96
CA LYS A 167 34.75 12.17 4.03
C LYS A 167 33.31 12.61 4.24
N ALA A 168 32.89 12.84 5.49
CA ALA A 168 31.57 13.35 5.84
C ALA A 168 31.21 14.66 5.09
N SER A 169 29.96 14.77 4.63
CA SER A 169 29.44 15.90 3.85
C SER A 169 28.23 16.54 4.53
N LYS A 170 27.67 17.61 3.94
CA LYS A 170 26.39 18.19 4.42
C LYS A 170 25.19 17.25 4.15
N ILE A 171 25.34 16.27 3.25
CA ILE A 171 24.30 15.31 2.88
C ILE A 171 24.30 14.11 3.83
N SER A 172 25.49 13.58 4.16
CA SER A 172 25.63 12.44 5.06
C SER A 172 26.95 12.48 5.82
N ASN A 173 26.88 12.16 7.11
CA ASN A 173 28.06 11.95 7.95
C ASN A 173 28.73 10.58 7.72
N GLU A 174 28.08 9.66 7.01
CA GLU A 174 28.61 8.31 6.78
C GLU A 174 29.52 8.23 5.55
N VAL A 175 30.77 7.85 5.83
CA VAL A 175 31.75 7.38 4.85
C VAL A 175 31.30 6.03 4.29
N TYR A 176 31.51 5.82 3.00
CA TYR A 176 31.22 4.58 2.29
C TYR A 176 32.51 4.00 1.70
N ASP A 177 32.71 2.70 1.84
CA ASP A 177 33.93 1.99 1.46
C ASP A 177 33.61 0.76 0.59
N ILE A 178 34.65 0.13 0.06
CA ILE A 178 34.52 -1.05 -0.81
C ILE A 178 33.98 -2.27 -0.02
N ASP A 179 34.24 -2.38 1.28
CA ASP A 179 33.72 -3.46 2.12
C ASP A 179 32.21 -3.34 2.37
N ARG A 180 31.69 -2.11 2.48
CA ARG A 180 30.26 -1.79 2.52
C ARG A 180 29.59 -2.13 1.18
N LEU A 181 30.24 -1.89 0.04
CA LEU A 181 29.74 -2.35 -1.28
C LEU A 181 29.71 -3.89 -1.38
N HIS A 182 30.73 -4.60 -0.88
CA HIS A 182 30.70 -6.06 -0.84
C HIS A 182 29.59 -6.60 0.07
N LYS A 183 29.33 -5.98 1.23
CA LYS A 183 28.18 -6.34 2.07
C LYS A 183 26.84 -6.11 1.36
N LEU A 184 26.71 -5.01 0.61
CA LEU A 184 25.54 -4.75 -0.24
C LEU A 184 25.38 -5.80 -1.36
N LEU A 185 26.49 -6.32 -1.91
CA LEU A 185 26.47 -7.42 -2.87
C LEU A 185 26.00 -8.73 -2.23
N GLU A 186 26.45 -9.09 -1.03
CA GLU A 186 25.98 -10.32 -0.38
C GLU A 186 24.47 -10.26 -0.08
N SER A 187 23.95 -9.13 0.42
CA SER A 187 22.48 -8.95 0.57
C SER A 187 21.73 -8.96 -0.75
N LEU A 188 22.35 -8.56 -1.87
CA LEU A 188 21.75 -8.67 -3.20
C LEU A 188 21.79 -10.11 -3.76
N LYS A 189 22.80 -10.90 -3.40
CA LYS A 189 22.90 -12.34 -3.71
C LYS A 189 21.84 -13.14 -2.94
N GLU A 190 21.55 -12.80 -1.70
CA GLU A 190 20.45 -13.39 -0.90
C GLU A 190 19.07 -13.18 -1.55
N GLU A 191 18.89 -12.07 -2.27
CA GLU A 191 17.66 -11.74 -3.00
C GLU A 191 17.65 -12.23 -4.46
N ALA A 192 18.77 -12.77 -4.97
CA ALA A 192 19.04 -12.98 -6.41
C ALA A 192 17.89 -13.68 -7.17
N GLN A 193 17.37 -14.78 -6.62
CA GLN A 193 16.31 -15.60 -7.22
C GLN A 193 14.98 -14.86 -7.42
N TYR A 194 14.78 -13.71 -6.77
CA TYR A 194 13.58 -12.89 -6.86
C TYR A 194 13.71 -11.67 -7.78
N LEU A 195 14.93 -11.26 -8.14
CA LEU A 195 15.17 -9.94 -8.73
C LEU A 195 14.53 -9.74 -10.11
N LEU A 196 14.43 -10.79 -10.95
CA LEU A 196 13.93 -10.68 -12.33
C LEU A 196 12.44 -11.03 -12.51
N VAL A 197 11.76 -11.48 -11.44
CA VAL A 197 10.43 -12.12 -11.52
C VAL A 197 9.38 -11.19 -12.13
N TYR A 198 9.32 -9.95 -11.67
CA TYR A 198 8.35 -8.94 -12.12
C TYR A 198 8.97 -7.74 -12.87
N LEU A 199 10.27 -7.78 -13.19
CA LEU A 199 10.89 -6.78 -14.08
C LEU A 199 10.29 -6.89 -15.49
N ARG A 200 10.12 -5.73 -16.14
CA ARG A 200 9.35 -5.57 -17.38
C ARG A 200 10.20 -5.47 -18.64
N SER A 201 11.51 -5.35 -18.51
CA SER A 201 12.44 -5.34 -19.65
C SER A 201 13.79 -5.96 -19.30
N ILE A 202 14.26 -5.81 -18.06
CA ILE A 202 15.56 -6.37 -17.65
C ILE A 202 15.49 -7.90 -17.60
N CYS A 203 16.34 -8.54 -18.40
CA CYS A 203 16.56 -9.99 -18.43
C CYS A 203 17.95 -10.41 -17.90
N SER A 204 18.86 -9.47 -17.61
CA SER A 204 20.18 -9.75 -17.00
C SER A 204 20.61 -8.65 -16.03
N ILE A 205 21.07 -9.05 -14.83
CA ILE A 205 21.77 -8.23 -13.84
C ILE A 205 23.15 -8.84 -13.63
N GLU A 206 24.21 -8.11 -13.95
CA GLU A 206 25.60 -8.59 -13.82
C GLU A 206 26.41 -7.64 -12.93
N ILE A 207 27.34 -8.20 -12.15
CA ILE A 207 28.17 -7.44 -11.20
C ILE A 207 29.62 -7.92 -11.30
N PHE A 208 30.50 -6.96 -11.51
CA PHE A 208 31.93 -7.14 -11.70
C PHE A 208 32.73 -6.35 -10.67
N GLN A 209 33.97 -6.75 -10.42
CA GLN A 209 34.98 -5.92 -9.80
C GLN A 209 35.93 -5.42 -10.89
N ILE A 210 36.39 -4.17 -10.80
CA ILE A 210 37.56 -3.70 -11.56
C ILE A 210 38.68 -3.49 -10.55
N THR A 211 39.74 -4.28 -10.65
CA THR A 211 40.89 -4.22 -9.74
C THR A 211 41.68 -2.91 -9.90
N GLU A 212 42.54 -2.60 -8.94
CA GLU A 212 43.55 -1.53 -9.08
C GLU A 212 44.42 -1.70 -10.34
N SER A 213 44.68 -2.94 -10.76
CA SER A 213 45.38 -3.30 -11.99
C SER A 213 44.54 -3.20 -13.28
N ASN A 214 43.34 -2.61 -13.22
CA ASN A 214 42.40 -2.47 -14.34
C ASN A 214 42.03 -3.82 -15.01
N VAL A 215 41.94 -4.89 -14.21
CA VAL A 215 41.40 -6.20 -14.61
C VAL A 215 39.95 -6.28 -14.16
N THR A 216 39.05 -6.69 -15.06
CA THR A 216 37.62 -6.82 -14.78
C THR A 216 37.27 -8.29 -14.48
N GLU A 217 36.80 -8.56 -13.27
CA GLU A 217 36.47 -9.92 -12.79
C GLU A 217 34.96 -10.05 -12.51
N PRO A 218 34.27 -11.10 -13.00
CA PRO A 218 32.84 -11.29 -12.76
C PRO A 218 32.58 -11.85 -11.36
N LEU A 219 31.87 -11.10 -10.50
CA LEU A 219 31.52 -11.53 -9.14
C LEU A 219 30.17 -12.27 -9.08
N PHE A 220 29.18 -11.77 -9.83
CA PHE A 220 27.81 -12.28 -9.77
C PHE A 220 27.06 -11.98 -11.07
N LYS A 221 26.20 -12.91 -11.49
CA LYS A 221 25.22 -12.73 -12.56
C LYS A 221 23.93 -13.43 -12.18
N VAL A 222 22.81 -12.74 -12.38
CA VAL A 222 21.49 -13.37 -12.47
C VAL A 222 20.84 -12.97 -13.79
N SER A 223 20.40 -13.95 -14.57
CA SER A 223 19.73 -13.70 -15.86
C SER A 223 18.61 -14.68 -16.09
N VAL A 224 17.70 -14.34 -17.01
CA VAL A 224 16.86 -15.33 -17.69
C VAL A 224 17.78 -16.32 -18.42
N SER A 225 17.38 -17.59 -18.53
CA SER A 225 18.14 -18.60 -19.25
C SER A 225 18.32 -18.25 -20.73
N GLU A 226 19.38 -18.74 -21.37
CA GLU A 226 19.61 -18.48 -22.82
C GLU A 226 18.50 -19.06 -23.70
N ALA A 227 17.78 -20.09 -23.24
CA ALA A 227 16.63 -20.67 -23.93
C ALA A 227 15.38 -19.78 -23.83
N ASP A 228 15.12 -19.21 -22.65
CA ASP A 228 13.91 -18.41 -22.38
C ASP A 228 14.09 -16.92 -22.68
N PHE A 229 15.33 -16.43 -22.87
CA PHE A 229 15.63 -15.01 -23.05
C PHE A 229 14.86 -14.38 -24.21
N GLY A 230 14.78 -15.07 -25.36
CA GLY A 230 14.11 -14.56 -26.56
C GLY A 230 12.59 -14.46 -26.40
N SER A 231 11.95 -15.50 -25.85
CA SER A 231 10.51 -15.53 -25.60
C SER A 231 10.12 -14.57 -24.48
N ARG A 232 10.86 -14.52 -23.37
CA ARG A 232 10.59 -13.61 -22.24
C ARG A 232 10.71 -12.14 -22.64
N LEU A 233 11.74 -11.76 -23.41
CA LEU A 233 11.91 -10.39 -23.89
C LEU A 233 10.79 -9.96 -24.86
N GLU A 234 10.32 -10.88 -25.70
CA GLU A 234 9.20 -10.63 -26.60
C GLU A 234 7.87 -10.51 -25.83
N GLN A 235 7.59 -11.40 -24.87
CA GLN A 235 6.44 -11.30 -23.97
C GLN A 235 6.44 -9.98 -23.17
N GLN A 236 7.60 -9.60 -22.61
CA GLN A 236 7.79 -8.32 -21.90
C GLN A 236 7.44 -7.11 -22.79
N ARG A 237 7.93 -7.09 -24.04
CA ARG A 237 7.61 -6.03 -25.01
C ARG A 237 6.15 -6.02 -25.40
N GLN A 238 5.53 -7.18 -25.62
CA GLN A 238 4.12 -7.28 -25.97
C GLN A 238 3.23 -6.80 -24.81
N LEU A 239 3.53 -7.18 -23.57
CA LEU A 239 2.84 -6.69 -22.38
C LEU A 239 2.96 -5.17 -22.23
N VAL A 240 4.18 -4.63 -22.32
CA VAL A 240 4.41 -3.17 -22.25
C VAL A 240 3.70 -2.44 -23.39
N SER A 241 3.78 -2.94 -24.62
CA SER A 241 3.13 -2.31 -25.79
C SER A 241 1.60 -2.35 -25.72
N GLN A 242 0.99 -3.45 -25.25
CA GLN A 242 -0.45 -3.52 -25.00
C GLN A 242 -0.87 -2.51 -23.92
N VAL A 243 -0.13 -2.46 -22.82
CA VAL A 243 -0.38 -1.58 -21.69
C VAL A 243 -0.17 -0.09 -22.06
N GLU A 244 0.81 0.22 -22.90
CA GLU A 244 1.00 1.56 -23.49
C GLU A 244 -0.12 1.91 -24.47
N SER A 245 -0.58 0.99 -25.33
CA SER A 245 -1.69 1.26 -26.27
C SER A 245 -3.01 1.56 -25.57
N ILE A 246 -3.25 0.97 -24.39
CA ILE A 246 -4.44 1.22 -23.56
C ILE A 246 -4.43 2.59 -22.88
N PHE A 247 -3.26 3.25 -22.83
CA PHE A 247 -3.06 4.56 -22.19
C PHE A 247 -2.72 5.71 -23.16
N LEU A 248 -2.19 5.38 -24.35
CA LEU A 248 -1.99 6.34 -25.45
C LEU A 248 -3.19 6.40 -26.41
N GLY A 249 -4.05 5.36 -26.42
CA GLY A 249 -5.47 5.58 -26.69
C GLY A 249 -5.99 6.55 -25.62
N GLU A 250 -6.46 7.70 -26.05
CA GLU A 250 -6.42 8.89 -25.21
C GLU A 250 -7.63 8.92 -24.22
N LEU A 251 -7.64 9.76 -23.17
CA LEU A 251 -8.12 9.34 -21.82
C LEU A 251 -9.60 8.92 -21.53
N SER A 252 -10.60 8.91 -22.44
CA SER A 252 -12.03 8.97 -22.02
C SER A 252 -12.91 7.70 -21.98
N ARG A 253 -12.64 6.59 -22.68
CA ARG A 253 -13.57 5.43 -22.76
C ARG A 253 -12.98 4.02 -22.53
N THR A 254 -11.71 3.89 -22.12
CA THR A 254 -11.06 2.56 -21.90
C THR A 254 -11.37 1.90 -20.53
N VAL A 255 -12.57 2.12 -19.98
CA VAL A 255 -12.96 1.57 -18.67
C VAL A 255 -13.18 0.07 -18.76
N GLY A 256 -12.39 -0.72 -18.01
CA GLY A 256 -12.64 -2.15 -17.79
C GLY A 256 -11.81 -3.13 -18.62
N GLN A 257 -10.93 -2.68 -19.53
CA GLN A 257 -10.03 -3.59 -20.24
C GLN A 257 -9.03 -4.25 -19.26
N LEU A 258 -8.76 -5.55 -19.48
CA LEU A 258 -8.00 -6.40 -18.57
C LEU A 258 -6.91 -7.16 -19.33
N VAL A 259 -5.69 -6.62 -19.32
CA VAL A 259 -4.52 -7.32 -19.88
C VAL A 259 -4.08 -8.39 -18.89
N ASN A 260 -3.93 -9.63 -19.36
CA ASN A 260 -3.34 -10.71 -18.60
C ASN A 260 -2.12 -11.24 -19.37
N ASP A 261 -0.95 -11.24 -18.72
CA ASP A 261 0.26 -11.92 -19.17
C ASP A 261 0.48 -13.18 -18.34
N THR A 262 1.11 -14.18 -18.94
CA THR A 262 1.49 -15.43 -18.30
C THR A 262 2.82 -15.88 -18.89
N SER A 263 3.86 -15.83 -18.07
CA SER A 263 5.24 -16.14 -18.41
C SER A 263 5.71 -17.36 -17.60
N HIS A 264 6.33 -18.34 -18.26
CA HIS A 264 7.03 -19.47 -17.66
C HIS A 264 8.47 -19.43 -18.16
N PHE A 265 9.44 -19.29 -17.25
CA PHE A 265 10.85 -19.08 -17.60
C PHE A 265 11.80 -19.46 -16.45
N HIS A 266 13.05 -19.76 -16.80
CA HIS A 266 14.11 -20.08 -15.86
C HIS A 266 14.97 -18.86 -15.56
N ILE A 267 15.30 -18.67 -14.28
CA ILE A 267 16.32 -17.73 -13.80
C ILE A 267 17.58 -18.52 -13.47
N HIS A 268 18.70 -18.17 -14.11
CA HIS A 268 20.03 -18.74 -13.86
C HIS A 268 20.84 -17.79 -12.97
N ILE A 269 21.44 -18.35 -11.91
CA ILE A 269 22.32 -17.63 -10.99
C ILE A 269 23.74 -18.17 -11.14
N SER A 270 24.71 -17.26 -11.33
CA SER A 270 26.13 -17.56 -11.39
C SER A 270 26.93 -16.68 -10.44
N ILE A 271 27.87 -17.27 -9.71
CA ILE A 271 28.76 -16.59 -8.76
C ILE A 271 30.20 -16.86 -9.20
N ASN A 272 31.05 -15.82 -9.21
CA ASN A 272 32.45 -15.89 -9.63
C ASN A 272 32.64 -16.56 -11.01
N GLY A 273 31.75 -16.23 -11.96
CA GLY A 273 31.73 -16.81 -13.31
C GLY A 273 31.26 -18.28 -13.41
N ARG A 274 30.71 -18.87 -12.34
CA ARG A 274 30.26 -20.27 -12.31
C ARG A 274 28.76 -20.38 -12.03
N PHE A 275 28.05 -21.16 -12.84
CA PHE A 275 26.65 -21.54 -12.58
C PHE A 275 26.52 -22.13 -11.16
N THR A 276 25.51 -21.66 -10.43
CA THR A 276 25.30 -21.95 -9.01
C THR A 276 23.91 -22.53 -8.74
N SER A 277 22.85 -21.93 -9.29
CA SER A 277 21.48 -22.46 -9.20
C SER A 277 20.62 -22.02 -10.38
N GLU A 278 19.48 -22.72 -10.54
CA GLU A 278 18.41 -22.39 -11.47
C GLU A 278 17.07 -22.43 -10.72
N HIS A 279 16.22 -21.45 -10.97
CA HIS A 279 14.87 -21.33 -10.41
C HIS A 279 13.85 -21.28 -11.55
N GLU A 280 12.72 -21.95 -11.39
CA GLU A 280 11.73 -22.10 -12.46
C GLU A 280 10.45 -21.36 -12.10
N TRP A 281 10.22 -20.23 -12.77
CA TRP A 281 9.19 -19.28 -12.37
C TRP A 281 7.98 -19.35 -13.29
N LEU A 282 6.82 -19.57 -12.67
CA LEU A 282 5.52 -19.28 -13.28
C LEU A 282 5.03 -17.93 -12.74
N VAL A 283 4.81 -16.98 -13.64
CA VAL A 283 4.43 -15.59 -13.32
C VAL A 283 3.18 -15.20 -14.12
N VAL A 284 2.16 -14.73 -13.41
CA VAL A 284 0.98 -14.08 -14.00
C VAL A 284 1.02 -12.60 -13.67
N ASN A 285 0.81 -11.75 -14.66
CA ASN A 285 0.57 -10.32 -14.49
C ASN A 285 -0.87 -10.00 -14.92
N GLN A 286 -1.52 -9.07 -14.22
CA GLN A 286 -2.81 -8.51 -14.60
C GLN A 286 -2.76 -7.00 -14.49
N VAL A 287 -3.14 -6.29 -15.57
CA VAL A 287 -3.26 -4.83 -15.60
C VAL A 287 -4.70 -4.46 -15.95
N GLY A 288 -5.29 -3.59 -15.12
CA GLY A 288 -6.69 -3.18 -15.25
C GLY A 288 -7.59 -3.85 -14.21
N SER A 289 -8.85 -3.42 -14.18
CA SER A 289 -9.89 -3.99 -13.32
C SER A 289 -11.26 -3.84 -13.95
N LYS A 290 -12.16 -4.79 -13.69
CA LYS A 290 -13.58 -4.73 -14.06
C LYS A 290 -14.43 -4.07 -12.98
N ASN A 291 -13.86 -3.14 -12.21
CA ASN A 291 -14.55 -2.49 -11.10
C ASN A 291 -14.31 -0.97 -11.09
N ASP A 292 -15.40 -0.23 -11.21
CA ASP A 292 -15.35 1.23 -11.44
C ASP A 292 -14.78 2.01 -10.25
N GLU A 293 -15.00 1.50 -9.04
CA GLU A 293 -14.49 2.07 -7.79
C GLU A 293 -12.95 2.16 -7.77
N ILE A 294 -12.25 1.11 -8.24
CA ILE A 294 -10.79 1.16 -8.36
C ILE A 294 -10.34 1.85 -9.64
N MET A 295 -11.08 1.75 -10.76
CA MET A 295 -10.70 2.44 -12.00
C MET A 295 -10.82 3.96 -11.89
N HIS A 296 -11.84 4.49 -11.22
CA HIS A 296 -11.95 5.92 -10.93
C HIS A 296 -10.88 6.40 -9.93
N LEU A 297 -10.52 5.57 -8.95
CA LEU A 297 -9.39 5.89 -8.06
C LEU A 297 -8.05 5.87 -8.81
N ALA A 298 -7.88 4.95 -9.77
CA ALA A 298 -6.72 4.84 -10.65
C ALA A 298 -6.57 6.07 -11.55
N GLU A 299 -7.66 6.49 -12.19
CA GLU A 299 -7.79 7.73 -12.98
C GLU A 299 -7.41 8.95 -12.15
N LYS A 300 -8.10 9.17 -11.02
CA LYS A 300 -7.88 10.30 -10.11
C LYS A 300 -6.46 10.34 -9.54
N GLN A 301 -5.85 9.19 -9.31
CA GLN A 301 -4.45 9.08 -8.87
C GLN A 301 -3.46 8.97 -10.03
N HIS A 302 -3.85 9.07 -11.30
CA HIS A 302 -3.08 8.70 -12.51
C HIS A 302 -2.07 7.57 -12.26
N VAL A 303 -2.58 6.38 -11.97
CA VAL A 303 -1.85 5.10 -11.86
C VAL A 303 -2.68 4.03 -12.57
N LEU A 304 -2.12 2.85 -12.82
CA LEU A 304 -2.88 1.69 -13.29
C LEU A 304 -2.94 0.61 -12.19
N PRO A 305 -4.07 -0.11 -12.05
CA PRO A 305 -4.17 -1.24 -11.16
C PRO A 305 -3.44 -2.44 -11.78
N TRP A 306 -2.12 -2.43 -11.64
CA TRP A 306 -1.23 -3.54 -11.98
C TRP A 306 -1.06 -4.42 -10.74
N VAL A 307 -1.38 -5.70 -10.87
CA VAL A 307 -1.07 -6.76 -9.89
C VAL A 307 -0.35 -7.92 -10.57
N GLY A 308 0.27 -8.79 -9.79
CA GLY A 308 0.87 -10.02 -10.29
C GLY A 308 0.91 -11.11 -9.22
N ALA A 309 0.98 -12.37 -9.64
CA ALA A 309 1.04 -13.55 -8.79
C ALA A 309 2.09 -14.51 -9.35
N ALA A 310 2.99 -15.05 -8.52
CA ALA A 310 4.09 -15.89 -9.00
C ALA A 310 4.49 -16.99 -8.00
N ILE A 311 5.13 -18.03 -8.53
CA ILE A 311 5.68 -19.15 -7.74
C ILE A 311 6.93 -19.74 -8.42
N ASP A 312 7.90 -20.15 -7.61
CA ASP A 312 9.03 -21.00 -8.02
C ASP A 312 8.57 -22.47 -7.93
N LEU A 313 8.47 -23.14 -9.08
CA LEU A 313 7.99 -24.53 -9.17
C LEU A 313 8.95 -25.54 -8.50
N LYS A 314 10.20 -25.14 -8.24
CA LYS A 314 11.23 -25.98 -7.60
C LYS A 314 11.30 -25.78 -6.07
N MET A 315 10.60 -24.80 -5.49
CA MET A 315 10.65 -24.50 -4.05
C MET A 315 9.28 -24.48 -3.35
N SER A 316 9.16 -25.22 -2.23
CA SER A 316 7.96 -25.17 -1.37
C SER A 316 7.95 -23.90 -0.51
N CYS A 317 7.20 -22.88 -0.95
CA CYS A 317 7.10 -21.60 -0.26
C CYS A 317 6.18 -21.67 0.98
N LEU A 318 6.75 -21.48 2.18
CA LEU A 318 5.99 -21.48 3.45
C LEU A 318 5.17 -20.19 3.66
N ALA A 319 5.69 -19.06 3.18
CA ALA A 319 5.04 -17.74 3.17
C ALA A 319 5.73 -16.86 2.12
N GLY A 320 4.94 -16.28 1.21
CA GLY A 320 5.44 -15.53 0.05
C GLY A 320 5.98 -14.15 0.38
N ARG A 321 6.45 -13.45 -0.67
CA ARG A 321 6.98 -12.08 -0.58
C ARG A 321 6.07 -11.11 -1.34
N ILE A 322 5.97 -9.88 -0.84
CA ILE A 322 5.29 -8.77 -1.52
C ILE A 322 6.31 -8.03 -2.40
N PHE A 323 5.89 -7.62 -3.59
CA PHE A 323 6.69 -6.88 -4.57
C PHE A 323 5.99 -5.59 -4.99
N CYS A 324 6.80 -4.57 -5.29
CA CYS A 324 6.43 -3.42 -6.11
C CYS A 324 7.41 -3.37 -7.30
N VAL A 325 7.24 -4.32 -8.23
CA VAL A 325 8.18 -4.77 -9.27
C VAL A 325 9.47 -5.40 -8.71
N LEU A 326 10.13 -4.78 -7.73
CA LEU A 326 11.18 -5.39 -6.92
C LEU A 326 10.62 -5.84 -5.55
N PRO A 327 11.23 -6.84 -4.88
CA PRO A 327 10.75 -7.31 -3.58
C PRO A 327 10.83 -6.21 -2.52
N LEU A 328 9.79 -6.15 -1.67
CA LEU A 328 9.84 -5.37 -0.43
C LEU A 328 10.71 -6.09 0.62
N PRO A 329 11.15 -5.40 1.70
CA PRO A 329 11.94 -6.01 2.76
C PRO A 329 11.26 -7.26 3.35
N VAL A 330 12.09 -8.21 3.81
CA VAL A 330 11.70 -9.57 4.26
C VAL A 330 10.69 -9.57 5.43
N GLU A 331 10.46 -8.41 6.03
CA GLU A 331 9.42 -8.02 6.99
C GLU A 331 7.99 -8.21 6.42
N ASP A 332 7.71 -7.63 5.26
CA ASP A 332 6.37 -7.58 4.64
C ASP A 332 6.16 -8.84 3.77
N ARG A 333 5.94 -9.97 4.45
CA ARG A 333 5.59 -11.24 3.80
C ARG A 333 4.10 -11.32 3.48
N ALA A 334 3.78 -11.96 2.37
CA ALA A 334 2.41 -12.33 2.07
C ALA A 334 1.97 -13.49 3.01
N PRO A 335 0.76 -13.46 3.58
CA PRO A 335 0.24 -14.58 4.40
C PRO A 335 -0.08 -15.85 3.58
N MET A 336 0.15 -15.79 2.27
CA MET A 336 -0.17 -16.79 1.25
C MET A 336 1.10 -17.55 0.84
N CYS A 337 0.96 -18.75 0.27
CA CYS A 337 2.09 -19.55 -0.23
C CYS A 337 2.62 -19.11 -1.61
N ILE A 338 2.19 -17.95 -2.12
CA ILE A 338 2.60 -17.39 -3.41
C ILE A 338 3.24 -16.00 -3.26
N HIS A 339 4.06 -15.62 -4.22
CA HIS A 339 4.58 -14.27 -4.35
C HIS A 339 3.51 -13.36 -4.99
N VAL A 340 3.41 -12.11 -4.51
CA VAL A 340 2.42 -11.14 -4.99
C VAL A 340 3.09 -9.82 -5.34
N ASN A 341 2.75 -9.27 -6.50
CA ASN A 341 3.19 -7.96 -6.97
C ASN A 341 2.00 -7.01 -7.05
N GLY A 342 2.26 -5.72 -6.83
CA GLY A 342 1.27 -4.69 -7.08
C GLY A 342 1.89 -3.30 -7.17
N MET A 343 1.19 -2.41 -7.89
CA MET A 343 1.44 -0.96 -7.87
C MET A 343 0.94 -0.35 -6.54
N PHE A 344 1.34 -0.94 -5.42
CA PHE A 344 0.87 -0.58 -4.08
C PHE A 344 1.39 0.80 -3.64
N ALA A 345 0.57 1.50 -2.86
CA ALA A 345 1.00 2.64 -2.07
C ALA A 345 1.85 2.15 -0.88
N VAL A 346 3.11 2.56 -0.83
CA VAL A 346 4.08 2.15 0.20
C VAL A 346 4.45 3.33 1.09
N SER A 347 4.67 3.06 2.36
CA SER A 347 5.10 4.05 3.35
C SER A 347 6.37 4.79 2.91
N SER A 348 6.60 6.02 3.40
CA SER A 348 7.67 6.91 2.89
C SER A 348 9.10 6.41 3.11
N ASN A 349 9.30 5.36 3.92
CA ASN A 349 10.57 4.62 4.05
C ASN A 349 10.70 3.38 3.11
N ARG A 350 9.65 3.09 2.32
CA ARG A 350 9.46 1.93 1.43
C ARG A 350 9.60 0.56 2.09
N ARG A 351 9.23 0.43 3.37
CA ARG A 351 9.30 -0.85 4.11
C ARG A 351 7.97 -1.58 4.27
N SER A 352 6.84 -0.89 4.16
CA SER A 352 5.53 -1.49 4.40
C SER A 352 4.44 -0.97 3.44
N LEU A 353 3.42 -1.78 3.21
CA LEU A 353 2.18 -1.30 2.56
C LEU A 353 1.41 -0.33 3.48
N GLN A 354 0.70 0.62 2.87
CA GLN A 354 -0.26 1.49 3.56
C GLN A 354 -1.66 0.85 3.59
N TRP A 355 -2.41 1.04 4.67
CA TRP A 355 -3.75 0.48 4.84
C TRP A 355 -4.69 1.48 5.50
N GLU A 356 -5.99 1.38 5.18
CA GLU A 356 -7.03 2.27 5.69
C GLU A 356 -7.20 2.15 7.23
N ALA A 357 -6.92 3.24 7.95
CA ALA A 357 -7.16 3.32 9.39
C ALA A 357 -8.59 3.81 9.68
N GLN A 358 -9.31 3.12 10.57
CA GLN A 358 -10.76 3.27 10.84
C GLN A 358 -11.22 4.68 11.28
N GLU A 359 -10.32 5.63 11.55
CA GLU A 359 -10.62 7.00 11.97
C GLU A 359 -10.44 8.07 10.87
N ARG A 360 -10.01 7.71 9.65
CA ARG A 360 -9.72 8.69 8.58
C ARG A 360 -10.80 8.71 7.49
N LYS A 361 -11.36 9.90 7.23
CA LYS A 361 -11.91 10.22 5.89
C LYS A 361 -10.79 10.83 5.03
N GLY A 362 -10.59 10.28 3.83
CA GLY A 362 -9.61 10.79 2.86
C GLY A 362 -8.29 10.02 2.76
N ASP A 363 -8.20 8.78 3.29
CA ASP A 363 -7.01 7.92 3.14
C ASP A 363 -7.01 7.18 1.79
N GLU A 364 -6.76 7.93 0.71
CA GLU A 364 -6.88 7.41 -0.65
C GLU A 364 -5.77 6.41 -1.02
N GLU A 365 -4.62 6.47 -0.34
CA GLU A 365 -3.51 5.52 -0.48
C GLU A 365 -3.82 4.18 0.23
N GLY A 366 -4.39 4.22 1.44
CA GLY A 366 -4.89 3.02 2.13
C GLY A 366 -6.07 2.36 1.42
N MET A 367 -6.97 3.17 0.82
CA MET A 367 -8.08 2.67 0.01
C MET A 367 -7.60 2.01 -1.29
N TRP A 368 -6.59 2.58 -1.96
CA TRP A 368 -6.00 2.01 -3.18
C TRP A 368 -5.50 0.58 -2.97
N ASN A 369 -4.72 0.33 -1.92
CA ASN A 369 -4.21 -1.01 -1.61
C ASN A 369 -5.33 -2.01 -1.27
N LYS A 370 -6.30 -1.56 -0.47
CA LYS A 370 -7.50 -2.36 -0.12
C LYS A 370 -8.29 -2.76 -1.37
N LEU A 371 -8.44 -1.85 -2.34
CA LEU A 371 -9.11 -2.14 -3.61
C LEU A 371 -8.27 -3.04 -4.52
N LEU A 372 -6.94 -2.85 -4.63
CA LEU A 372 -6.09 -3.77 -5.40
C LEU A 372 -6.25 -5.23 -4.91
N VAL A 373 -6.23 -5.44 -3.60
CA VAL A 373 -6.35 -6.77 -2.98
C VAL A 373 -7.77 -7.33 -3.08
N LYS A 374 -8.82 -6.50 -2.93
CA LYS A 374 -10.22 -6.96 -3.03
C LYS A 374 -10.75 -7.12 -4.48
N LYS A 375 -10.20 -6.38 -5.45
CA LYS A 375 -10.80 -6.22 -6.81
C LYS A 375 -9.91 -6.65 -7.97
N CYS A 376 -8.58 -6.74 -7.79
CA CYS A 376 -7.66 -7.09 -8.88
C CYS A 376 -6.89 -8.39 -8.62
N LEU A 377 -6.30 -8.52 -7.43
CA LEU A 377 -5.51 -9.69 -7.05
C LEU A 377 -6.29 -11.03 -7.08
N PRO A 378 -7.61 -11.13 -6.78
CA PRO A 378 -8.32 -12.41 -6.79
C PRO A 378 -8.31 -13.11 -8.15
N SER A 379 -8.54 -12.37 -9.25
CA SER A 379 -8.57 -12.93 -10.61
C SER A 379 -7.17 -13.27 -11.12
N CYS A 380 -6.17 -12.45 -10.81
CA CYS A 380 -4.77 -12.69 -11.15
C CYS A 380 -4.23 -13.96 -10.45
N TYR A 381 -4.56 -14.13 -9.18
CA TYR A 381 -4.21 -15.31 -8.39
C TYR A 381 -4.99 -16.56 -8.85
N LEU A 382 -6.29 -16.44 -9.17
CA LEU A 382 -7.04 -17.55 -9.76
C LEU A 382 -6.43 -18.00 -11.10
N LYS A 383 -6.01 -17.06 -11.96
CA LYS A 383 -5.29 -17.38 -13.19
C LYS A 383 -4.00 -18.16 -12.91
N LEU A 384 -3.18 -17.75 -11.93
CA LEU A 384 -2.00 -18.53 -11.52
C LEU A 384 -2.37 -19.96 -11.09
N VAL A 385 -3.43 -20.14 -10.30
CA VAL A 385 -3.90 -21.46 -9.87
C VAL A 385 -4.43 -22.30 -11.04
N SER A 386 -5.10 -21.69 -12.02
CA SER A 386 -5.52 -22.39 -13.25
C SER A 386 -4.34 -22.85 -14.11
N GLU A 387 -3.29 -22.05 -14.24
CA GLU A 387 -2.05 -22.46 -14.94
C GLU A 387 -1.35 -23.60 -14.19
N LEU A 388 -1.29 -23.55 -12.86
CA LEU A 388 -0.77 -24.64 -12.03
C LEU A 388 -1.59 -25.94 -12.17
N MET A 389 -2.90 -25.86 -12.45
CA MET A 389 -3.73 -27.04 -12.77
C MET A 389 -3.51 -27.58 -14.19
N ALA A 390 -2.92 -26.80 -15.10
CA ALA A 390 -2.61 -27.20 -16.46
C ALA A 390 -1.19 -27.82 -16.61
N LEU A 391 -0.30 -27.61 -15.64
CA LEU A 391 1.02 -28.23 -15.58
C LEU A 391 0.96 -29.65 -14.99
N ASP A 392 1.91 -30.50 -15.40
CA ASP A 392 2.08 -31.87 -14.88
C ASP A 392 2.80 -31.86 -13.51
N ILE A 393 2.12 -31.31 -12.49
CA ILE A 393 2.61 -31.16 -11.13
C ILE A 393 1.65 -31.79 -10.11
N SER A 394 2.16 -32.11 -8.92
CA SER A 394 1.33 -32.70 -7.86
C SER A 394 0.18 -31.77 -7.46
N HIS A 395 -1.04 -32.31 -7.42
CA HIS A 395 -2.22 -31.61 -6.90
C HIS A 395 -2.03 -31.07 -5.48
N ASN A 396 -1.18 -31.70 -4.66
CA ASN A 396 -0.85 -31.19 -3.33
C ASN A 396 -0.09 -29.85 -3.40
N THR A 397 0.77 -29.65 -4.40
CA THR A 397 1.40 -28.35 -4.65
C THR A 397 0.34 -27.31 -5.00
N VAL A 398 -0.60 -27.64 -5.90
CA VAL A 398 -1.69 -26.74 -6.31
C VAL A 398 -2.62 -26.39 -5.14
N TYR A 399 -3.03 -27.37 -4.33
CA TYR A 399 -3.85 -27.15 -3.13
C TYR A 399 -3.11 -26.34 -2.05
N ASN A 400 -1.81 -26.54 -1.87
CA ASN A 400 -1.00 -25.72 -0.97
C ASN A 400 -0.84 -24.26 -1.46
N CYS A 401 -1.16 -23.98 -2.73
CA CYS A 401 -1.21 -22.64 -3.30
C CYS A 401 -2.57 -21.94 -3.12
N TRP A 402 -3.57 -22.55 -2.49
CA TRP A 402 -4.83 -21.87 -2.16
C TRP A 402 -4.65 -20.95 -0.93
N PRO A 403 -5.34 -19.78 -0.85
CA PRO A 403 -5.21 -18.88 0.29
C PRO A 403 -5.89 -19.44 1.53
N ASP A 404 -5.10 -19.72 2.56
CA ASP A 404 -5.54 -20.31 3.82
C ASP A 404 -6.34 -19.30 4.68
N ILE A 405 -7.59 -19.65 5.01
CA ILE A 405 -8.49 -18.79 5.77
C ILE A 405 -7.91 -18.43 7.15
N GLN A 406 -7.29 -19.38 7.85
CA GLN A 406 -6.76 -19.16 9.20
C GLN A 406 -5.54 -18.23 9.19
N ARG A 407 -4.76 -18.22 8.10
CA ARG A 407 -3.63 -17.30 7.92
C ARG A 407 -4.03 -15.88 7.51
N LEU A 408 -5.14 -15.73 6.79
CA LEU A 408 -5.58 -14.43 6.27
C LEU A 408 -6.56 -13.71 7.22
N HIS A 409 -7.28 -14.42 8.08
CA HIS A 409 -8.26 -13.84 9.01
C HIS A 409 -7.63 -12.79 9.94
N GLY A 410 -8.29 -11.64 10.10
CA GLY A 410 -7.81 -10.51 10.89
C GLY A 410 -6.69 -9.69 10.21
N THR A 411 -6.26 -10.05 9.00
CA THR A 411 -5.28 -9.29 8.21
C THR A 411 -5.98 -8.46 7.12
N PRO A 412 -5.36 -7.38 6.59
CA PRO A 412 -5.94 -6.64 5.46
C PRO A 412 -6.17 -7.51 4.20
N TRP A 413 -5.43 -8.62 4.07
CA TRP A 413 -5.55 -9.59 2.98
C TRP A 413 -6.81 -10.44 3.05
N GLU A 414 -7.53 -10.49 4.18
CA GLU A 414 -8.79 -11.24 4.33
C GLU A 414 -9.82 -10.90 3.24
N SER A 415 -9.81 -9.64 2.78
CA SER A 415 -10.66 -9.12 1.70
C SER A 415 -10.47 -9.80 0.33
N LEU A 416 -9.41 -10.59 0.15
CA LEU A 416 -9.15 -11.45 -1.01
C LEU A 416 -10.03 -12.71 -1.06
N LEU A 417 -10.33 -13.29 0.12
CA LEU A 417 -10.82 -14.67 0.25
C LEU A 417 -12.16 -14.90 -0.45
N GLU A 418 -13.15 -14.06 -0.17
CA GLU A 418 -14.51 -14.17 -0.71
C GLU A 418 -14.54 -14.07 -2.24
N PRO A 419 -13.96 -13.03 -2.89
CA PRO A 419 -13.87 -12.96 -4.35
C PRO A 419 -13.08 -14.11 -4.99
N PHE A 420 -11.98 -14.54 -4.37
CA PHE A 420 -11.16 -15.65 -4.88
C PHE A 420 -11.93 -16.97 -4.84
N TYR A 421 -12.47 -17.36 -3.68
CA TYR A 421 -13.18 -18.63 -3.54
C TYR A 421 -14.51 -18.64 -4.29
N SER A 422 -15.22 -17.51 -4.39
CA SER A 422 -16.42 -17.41 -5.23
C SER A 422 -16.12 -17.61 -6.72
N SER A 423 -14.90 -17.29 -7.17
CA SER A 423 -14.49 -17.49 -8.56
C SER A 423 -13.92 -18.91 -8.78
N LEU A 424 -13.09 -19.40 -7.86
CA LEU A 424 -12.48 -20.73 -7.90
C LEU A 424 -13.52 -21.86 -7.79
N LEU A 425 -14.43 -21.78 -6.82
CA LEU A 425 -15.39 -22.86 -6.52
C LEU A 425 -16.55 -22.92 -7.54
N ASN A 426 -16.62 -21.97 -8.48
CA ASN A 426 -17.52 -21.98 -9.64
C ASN A 426 -16.81 -22.33 -10.96
N SER A 427 -15.53 -22.70 -10.93
CA SER A 427 -14.81 -23.25 -12.09
C SER A 427 -15.23 -24.70 -12.38
N ASN A 428 -15.08 -25.12 -13.64
CA ASN A 428 -15.28 -26.51 -14.07
C ASN A 428 -14.06 -27.42 -13.80
N MET A 429 -12.93 -26.83 -13.40
CA MET A 429 -11.71 -27.51 -12.97
C MET A 429 -11.28 -26.89 -11.65
N VAL A 430 -11.43 -27.64 -10.56
CA VAL A 430 -11.22 -27.17 -9.18
C VAL A 430 -10.53 -28.22 -8.32
N VAL A 431 -10.97 -29.47 -8.42
CA VAL A 431 -10.53 -30.56 -7.55
C VAL A 431 -10.01 -31.74 -8.35
N HIS A 432 -8.96 -32.37 -7.85
CA HIS A 432 -8.25 -33.47 -8.49
C HIS A 432 -8.85 -34.82 -8.10
N THR A 433 -9.23 -35.63 -9.08
CA THR A 433 -9.73 -37.00 -8.88
C THR A 433 -8.63 -38.06 -9.02
N GLN A 434 -8.76 -39.16 -8.29
CA GLN A 434 -7.88 -40.34 -8.40
C GLN A 434 -8.26 -41.28 -9.57
N ALA A 435 -9.17 -40.86 -10.45
CA ALA A 435 -9.66 -41.69 -11.56
C ALA A 435 -8.66 -41.83 -12.73
N ILE A 436 -8.66 -43.00 -13.39
CA ILE A 436 -7.78 -43.31 -14.51
C ILE A 436 -8.34 -42.66 -15.80
N GLY A 437 -7.73 -41.58 -16.27
CA GLY A 437 -8.12 -40.90 -17.52
C GLY A 437 -7.37 -39.60 -17.80
N SER A 438 -7.68 -38.95 -18.92
CA SER A 438 -7.00 -37.74 -19.43
C SER A 438 -7.52 -36.41 -18.87
N ARG A 439 -8.38 -36.43 -17.84
CA ARG A 439 -8.85 -35.23 -17.11
C ARG A 439 -8.85 -35.52 -15.61
N MET A 440 -7.77 -35.12 -14.94
CA MET A 440 -7.62 -35.30 -13.49
C MET A 440 -8.28 -34.18 -12.68
N TRP A 441 -8.37 -32.96 -13.20
CA TRP A 441 -9.12 -31.86 -12.56
C TRP A 441 -10.57 -31.82 -13.04
N ILE A 442 -11.51 -31.70 -12.10
CA ILE A 442 -12.96 -31.74 -12.32
C ILE A 442 -13.72 -30.68 -11.49
N SER A 443 -15.01 -30.56 -11.74
CA SER A 443 -15.96 -29.72 -10.99
C SER A 443 -16.32 -30.34 -9.63
N ILE A 444 -16.80 -29.50 -8.69
CA ILE A 444 -17.22 -29.94 -7.34
C ILE A 444 -18.49 -30.81 -7.40
N GLN A 445 -19.30 -30.65 -8.44
CA GLN A 445 -20.55 -31.37 -8.67
C GLN A 445 -20.30 -32.79 -9.19
N GLU A 446 -19.21 -33.01 -9.93
CA GLU A 446 -18.76 -34.34 -10.39
C GLU A 446 -17.98 -35.12 -9.32
N ALA A 447 -17.47 -34.44 -8.30
CA ALA A 447 -16.62 -35.00 -7.26
C ALA A 447 -17.40 -35.77 -6.19
N VAL A 448 -16.87 -36.92 -5.77
CA VAL A 448 -17.28 -37.61 -4.54
C VAL A 448 -16.16 -37.48 -3.51
N PHE A 449 -16.40 -36.67 -2.49
CA PHE A 449 -15.40 -36.35 -1.46
C PHE A 449 -15.25 -37.49 -0.47
N ILE A 450 -14.00 -37.92 -0.26
CA ILE A 450 -13.62 -38.83 0.80
C ILE A 450 -13.66 -38.05 2.13
N THR A 451 -14.32 -38.61 3.14
CA THR A 451 -14.29 -38.14 4.54
C THR A 451 -13.43 -39.07 5.37
N ASP A 452 -13.14 -38.68 6.61
CA ASP A 452 -12.45 -39.54 7.58
C ASP A 452 -13.14 -40.93 7.74
N ASP A 453 -12.35 -41.94 8.12
CA ASP A 453 -12.75 -43.34 8.37
C ASP A 453 -13.31 -44.17 7.18
N VAL A 454 -13.07 -43.79 5.92
CA VAL A 454 -13.33 -44.66 4.76
C VAL A 454 -12.25 -45.77 4.63
N PRO A 455 -12.59 -47.07 4.63
CA PRO A 455 -11.61 -48.16 4.43
C PRO A 455 -11.13 -48.28 2.97
N MET A 456 -9.83 -48.48 2.75
CA MET A 456 -9.23 -48.57 1.41
C MET A 456 -9.95 -49.51 0.40
N PRO A 457 -10.45 -50.72 0.78
CA PRO A 457 -11.21 -51.55 -0.17
C PRO A 457 -12.52 -50.94 -0.68
N VAL A 458 -13.09 -49.97 0.03
CA VAL A 458 -14.25 -49.18 -0.43
C VAL A 458 -13.80 -48.17 -1.49
N ILE A 459 -12.66 -47.51 -1.27
CA ILE A 459 -12.03 -46.58 -2.22
C ILE A 459 -11.70 -47.31 -3.52
N GLU A 460 -10.99 -48.45 -3.43
CA GLU A 460 -10.63 -49.31 -4.57
C GLU A 460 -11.86 -49.74 -5.38
N ALA A 461 -12.90 -50.26 -4.70
CA ALA A 461 -14.12 -50.69 -5.38
C ALA A 461 -14.89 -49.51 -6.01
N MET A 462 -14.91 -48.33 -5.39
CA MET A 462 -15.54 -47.14 -5.97
C MET A 462 -14.77 -46.57 -7.17
N ILE A 463 -13.44 -46.63 -7.19
CA ILE A 463 -12.63 -46.31 -8.38
C ILE A 463 -12.95 -47.32 -9.51
N LEU A 464 -13.07 -48.62 -9.20
CA LEU A 464 -13.48 -49.64 -10.18
C LEU A 464 -14.93 -49.47 -10.67
N CYS A 465 -15.82 -48.87 -9.86
CA CYS A 465 -17.14 -48.41 -10.28
C CYS A 465 -17.12 -47.16 -11.19
N GLY A 466 -15.96 -46.54 -11.43
CA GLY A 466 -15.82 -45.32 -12.23
C GLY A 466 -16.14 -44.03 -11.45
N ILE A 467 -16.20 -44.08 -10.12
CA ILE A 467 -16.51 -42.92 -9.29
C ILE A 467 -15.29 -42.00 -9.17
N LYS A 468 -15.53 -40.71 -9.43
CA LYS A 468 -14.54 -39.64 -9.33
C LYS A 468 -14.28 -39.27 -7.87
N LEU A 469 -13.49 -40.10 -7.18
CA LEU A 469 -13.11 -39.84 -5.79
C LEU A 469 -12.12 -38.68 -5.70
N VAL A 470 -12.35 -37.82 -4.72
CA VAL A 470 -11.55 -36.61 -4.44
C VAL A 470 -11.15 -36.60 -2.97
N GLU A 471 -9.89 -36.30 -2.72
CA GLU A 471 -9.29 -36.08 -1.41
C GLU A 471 -8.78 -34.63 -1.34
N LEU A 472 -8.98 -33.96 -0.21
CA LEU A 472 -8.58 -32.56 0.02
C LEU A 472 -7.82 -32.44 1.33
N ASN A 473 -6.79 -31.59 1.36
CA ASN A 473 -6.15 -31.20 2.61
C ASN A 473 -7.13 -30.45 3.53
N SER A 474 -6.79 -30.33 4.82
CA SER A 474 -7.67 -29.74 5.85
C SER A 474 -8.02 -28.27 5.60
N SER A 475 -7.15 -27.50 4.93
CA SER A 475 -7.38 -26.09 4.62
C SER A 475 -8.35 -25.92 3.45
N CYS A 476 -8.13 -26.66 2.35
CA CYS A 476 -9.06 -26.73 1.22
C CYS A 476 -10.44 -27.25 1.63
N ASN A 477 -10.51 -28.23 2.55
CA ASN A 477 -11.77 -28.73 3.09
C ASN A 477 -12.52 -27.69 3.93
N GLN A 478 -11.82 -26.86 4.71
CA GLN A 478 -12.41 -25.74 5.44
C GLN A 478 -12.90 -24.64 4.50
N ALA A 479 -12.11 -24.26 3.49
CA ALA A 479 -12.50 -23.26 2.51
C ALA A 479 -13.72 -23.69 1.68
N LEU A 480 -13.75 -24.96 1.26
CA LEU A 480 -14.91 -25.57 0.62
C LEU A 480 -16.13 -25.58 1.56
N ALA A 481 -15.96 -25.88 2.86
CA ALA A 481 -17.05 -25.88 3.82
C ALA A 481 -17.60 -24.47 4.16
N HIS A 482 -16.78 -23.42 4.00
CA HIS A 482 -17.15 -22.04 4.31
C HIS A 482 -17.75 -21.28 3.11
N TYR A 483 -17.21 -21.49 1.90
CA TYR A 483 -17.59 -20.69 0.72
C TYR A 483 -18.44 -21.44 -0.33
N TYR A 484 -18.56 -22.78 -0.28
CA TYR A 484 -19.42 -23.53 -1.20
C TYR A 484 -20.79 -23.83 -0.60
N ASN A 485 -21.79 -23.04 -0.99
CA ASN A 485 -23.19 -23.19 -0.57
C ASN A 485 -23.93 -24.36 -1.26
N GLY A 486 -23.29 -25.05 -2.22
CA GLY A 486 -23.89 -26.16 -2.96
C GLY A 486 -23.91 -27.47 -2.16
N LYS A 487 -24.80 -28.40 -2.55
CA LYS A 487 -24.82 -29.74 -1.97
C LYS A 487 -23.57 -30.52 -2.42
N ARG A 488 -22.71 -30.89 -1.47
CA ARG A 488 -21.53 -31.73 -1.70
C ARG A 488 -21.92 -33.21 -1.68
N SER A 489 -21.40 -33.98 -2.64
CA SER A 489 -21.48 -35.44 -2.63
C SER A 489 -20.32 -36.00 -1.81
N THR A 490 -20.57 -36.39 -0.56
CA THR A 490 -19.60 -37.15 0.25
C THR A 490 -19.76 -38.65 0.03
N MET A 491 -18.69 -39.44 0.22
CA MET A 491 -18.83 -40.89 0.25
C MET A 491 -19.73 -41.29 1.43
N ASN A 492 -20.71 -42.16 1.16
CA ASN A 492 -21.69 -42.62 2.15
C ASN A 492 -22.17 -44.05 1.82
N PRO A 493 -22.68 -44.82 2.80
CA PRO A 493 -23.11 -46.20 2.58
C PRO A 493 -24.19 -46.37 1.48
N PRO A 494 -25.23 -45.51 1.35
CA PRO A 494 -26.18 -45.59 0.22
C PRO A 494 -25.52 -45.45 -1.16
N LEU A 495 -24.61 -44.49 -1.33
CA LEU A 495 -23.89 -44.27 -2.58
C LEU A 495 -22.99 -45.46 -2.93
N VAL A 496 -22.26 -46.00 -1.95
CA VAL A 496 -21.42 -47.19 -2.14
C VAL A 496 -22.27 -48.39 -2.51
N ARG A 497 -23.33 -48.71 -1.74
CA ARG A 497 -24.25 -49.80 -2.06
C ARG A 497 -24.85 -49.68 -3.45
N THR A 498 -25.23 -48.47 -3.88
CA THR A 498 -25.81 -48.24 -5.20
C THR A 498 -24.83 -48.54 -6.33
N ASN A 499 -23.59 -48.05 -6.24
CA ASN A 499 -22.61 -48.24 -7.31
C ASN A 499 -22.05 -49.67 -7.39
N LEU A 500 -21.91 -50.36 -6.25
CA LEU A 500 -21.57 -51.78 -6.23
C LEU A 500 -22.65 -52.64 -6.92
N LYS A 501 -23.95 -52.29 -6.87
CA LYS A 501 -24.99 -53.02 -7.62
C LYS A 501 -24.80 -52.92 -9.13
N HIS A 502 -24.43 -51.73 -9.61
CA HIS A 502 -24.28 -51.45 -11.04
C HIS A 502 -22.99 -52.04 -11.63
N ASN A 503 -21.94 -52.21 -10.83
CA ASN A 503 -20.69 -52.86 -11.25
C ASN A 503 -20.24 -53.94 -10.24
N PRO A 504 -20.78 -55.16 -10.29
CA PRO A 504 -20.41 -56.25 -9.38
C PRO A 504 -18.93 -56.65 -9.46
N SER A 505 -18.31 -56.56 -10.64
CA SER A 505 -16.89 -56.86 -10.86
C SER A 505 -15.94 -56.06 -9.96
N SER A 506 -16.33 -54.87 -9.50
CA SER A 506 -15.54 -54.04 -8.59
C SER A 506 -15.24 -54.69 -7.22
N TYR A 507 -16.05 -55.65 -6.77
CA TYR A 507 -15.87 -56.31 -5.46
C TYR A 507 -16.10 -57.83 -5.47
N CYS A 508 -16.73 -58.43 -6.49
CA CYS A 508 -17.02 -59.87 -6.49
C CYS A 508 -15.76 -60.76 -6.40
N TYR A 509 -14.61 -60.27 -6.85
CA TYR A 509 -13.36 -61.03 -6.95
C TYR A 509 -12.26 -60.65 -5.93
N ILE A 510 -12.55 -59.75 -4.99
CA ILE A 510 -11.59 -59.32 -3.96
C ILE A 510 -11.53 -60.30 -2.77
N SER A 511 -10.51 -60.15 -1.91
CA SER A 511 -10.31 -61.02 -0.74
C SER A 511 -11.48 -60.98 0.26
N LYS A 512 -11.63 -62.06 1.04
CA LYS A 512 -12.62 -62.16 2.12
C LYS A 512 -12.55 -60.99 3.11
N GLU A 513 -11.35 -60.58 3.50
CA GLU A 513 -11.13 -59.43 4.38
C GLU A 513 -11.57 -58.10 3.76
N ALA A 514 -11.29 -57.93 2.46
CA ALA A 514 -11.70 -56.74 1.71
C ALA A 514 -13.24 -56.68 1.56
N LYS A 515 -13.90 -57.79 1.20
CA LYS A 515 -15.37 -57.89 1.21
C LYS A 515 -15.97 -57.57 2.57
N MET A 516 -15.38 -58.07 3.66
CA MET A 516 -15.85 -57.78 5.02
C MET A 516 -15.62 -56.32 5.44
N LYS A 517 -14.58 -55.64 4.95
CA LYS A 517 -14.39 -54.18 5.13
C LYS A 517 -15.47 -53.39 4.37
N ILE A 518 -15.76 -53.74 3.12
CA ILE A 518 -16.85 -53.14 2.33
C ILE A 518 -18.21 -53.36 3.03
N LEU A 519 -18.52 -54.60 3.45
CA LEU A 519 -19.75 -54.92 4.15
C LEU A 519 -19.91 -54.10 5.44
N LYS A 520 -18.87 -53.99 6.27
CA LYS A 520 -18.90 -53.17 7.50
C LYS A 520 -19.22 -51.70 7.21
N TYR A 521 -18.67 -51.13 6.14
CA TYR A 521 -19.00 -49.77 5.70
C TYR A 521 -20.45 -49.67 5.19
N CYS A 522 -20.87 -50.60 4.33
CA CYS A 522 -22.23 -50.69 3.79
C CYS A 522 -23.35 -50.93 4.83
N LEU A 523 -23.00 -51.30 6.06
CA LEU A 523 -23.93 -51.48 7.19
C LEU A 523 -23.99 -50.28 8.16
N HIS A 524 -23.11 -49.29 8.00
CA HIS A 524 -22.88 -48.25 9.02
C HIS A 524 -24.08 -47.30 9.26
N ASP A 525 -25.00 -47.19 8.29
CA ASP A 525 -26.24 -46.41 8.40
C ASP A 525 -27.47 -47.25 8.84
N ASN A 526 -27.29 -48.56 9.07
CA ASN A 526 -28.35 -49.52 9.40
C ASN A 526 -29.46 -49.69 8.34
N ASN A 527 -29.30 -49.19 7.10
CA ASN A 527 -30.29 -49.42 6.04
C ASN A 527 -30.06 -50.77 5.34
N PHE A 528 -30.59 -51.84 5.94
CA PHE A 528 -30.44 -53.20 5.44
C PHE A 528 -31.25 -53.50 4.17
N GLN A 529 -32.30 -52.73 3.86
CA GLN A 529 -33.12 -52.94 2.65
C GLN A 529 -32.33 -52.63 1.38
N ASP A 530 -31.47 -51.61 1.42
CA ASP A 530 -30.58 -51.23 0.31
C ASP A 530 -29.55 -52.30 -0.06
N LEU A 531 -29.38 -53.37 0.72
CA LEU A 531 -28.52 -54.51 0.35
C LEU A 531 -29.11 -55.34 -0.81
N ALA A 532 -30.38 -55.10 -1.17
CA ALA A 532 -31.04 -55.66 -2.34
C ALA A 532 -30.25 -55.40 -3.64
N GLY A 533 -29.52 -56.41 -4.13
CA GLY A 533 -28.73 -56.39 -5.36
C GLY A 533 -27.24 -56.74 -5.20
N LEU A 534 -26.73 -56.93 -3.97
CA LEU A 534 -25.29 -57.04 -3.68
C LEU A 534 -24.83 -58.43 -3.25
N GLN A 535 -23.73 -58.93 -3.84
CA GLN A 535 -23.02 -60.15 -3.43
C GLN A 535 -22.13 -59.95 -2.19
N LEU A 536 -22.70 -59.35 -1.14
CA LEU A 536 -21.99 -58.98 0.10
C LEU A 536 -22.45 -59.76 1.34
N ILE A 537 -23.46 -60.62 1.24
CA ILE A 537 -23.89 -61.48 2.35
C ILE A 537 -22.94 -62.68 2.46
N PRO A 538 -22.15 -62.83 3.54
CA PRO A 538 -21.27 -63.98 3.73
C PRO A 538 -22.08 -65.21 4.17
N LEU A 539 -21.80 -66.36 3.55
CA LEU A 539 -22.43 -67.65 3.86
C LEU A 539 -21.52 -68.53 4.73
N ALA A 540 -22.10 -69.57 5.33
CA ALA A 540 -21.40 -70.46 6.27
C ALA A 540 -20.34 -71.38 5.60
N ASP A 541 -20.34 -71.45 4.27
CA ASP A 541 -19.31 -72.08 3.43
C ASP A 541 -18.24 -71.08 2.95
N GLU A 542 -18.26 -69.86 3.50
CA GLU A 542 -17.42 -68.70 3.16
C GLU A 542 -17.68 -68.06 1.78
N SER A 543 -18.75 -68.48 1.08
CA SER A 543 -19.19 -67.88 -0.19
C SER A 543 -20.09 -66.64 0.01
N PHE A 544 -20.56 -66.03 -1.07
CA PHE A 544 -21.33 -64.77 -1.06
C PHE A 544 -22.48 -64.77 -2.08
N GLN A 545 -23.65 -64.18 -1.76
CA GLN A 545 -24.85 -64.15 -2.64
C GLN A 545 -25.58 -62.79 -2.73
N GLN A 546 -26.36 -62.64 -3.80
CA GLN A 546 -27.06 -61.43 -4.28
C GLN A 546 -28.54 -61.33 -3.83
N CYS A 547 -29.23 -60.22 -4.11
CA CYS A 547 -30.65 -59.97 -3.80
C CYS A 547 -31.38 -59.24 -4.98
N GLY A 548 -32.70 -58.94 -4.85
CA GLY A 548 -33.73 -58.84 -5.94
C GLY A 548 -33.79 -57.67 -6.97
N VAL A 549 -34.88 -57.68 -7.78
CA VAL A 549 -35.03 -57.14 -9.18
C VAL A 549 -36.55 -56.88 -9.51
N PRO A 550 -37.04 -56.23 -10.61
CA PRO A 550 -36.78 -54.91 -11.29
C PRO A 550 -38.05 -54.00 -11.45
N HIS A 551 -37.96 -52.83 -12.12
CA HIS A 551 -38.99 -52.23 -13.01
C HIS A 551 -38.42 -51.09 -13.90
N ASN A 552 -39.02 -50.80 -15.06
CA ASN A 552 -38.56 -49.80 -16.05
C ASN A 552 -39.70 -48.85 -16.53
N VAL A 553 -39.36 -47.66 -17.04
CA VAL A 553 -40.21 -46.66 -17.73
C VAL A 553 -39.40 -46.06 -18.90
N THR A 554 -40.02 -45.65 -20.02
CA THR A 554 -39.29 -45.19 -21.23
C THR A 554 -39.52 -43.72 -21.60
N THR A 555 -38.58 -43.13 -22.35
CA THR A 555 -38.46 -41.68 -22.62
C THR A 555 -39.68 -41.08 -23.35
N GLU A 556 -40.30 -41.83 -24.26
CA GLU A 556 -41.51 -41.40 -24.98
C GLU A 556 -42.71 -41.14 -24.05
N GLN A 557 -42.70 -41.74 -22.85
CA GLN A 557 -43.74 -41.54 -21.83
C GLN A 557 -43.57 -40.23 -21.04
N ILE A 558 -42.42 -39.55 -21.17
CA ILE A 558 -42.15 -38.25 -20.50
C ILE A 558 -42.54 -37.08 -21.41
N LEU A 559 -42.23 -37.15 -22.71
CA LEU A 559 -42.48 -36.05 -23.66
C LEU A 559 -43.98 -35.78 -23.92
N SER A 560 -44.85 -36.78 -23.77
CA SER A 560 -46.30 -36.60 -23.86
C SER A 560 -46.89 -35.70 -22.77
N VAL A 561 -46.16 -35.46 -21.67
CA VAL A 561 -46.62 -34.61 -20.56
C VAL A 561 -46.66 -33.13 -20.96
N LEU A 562 -45.68 -32.62 -21.73
CA LEU A 562 -45.71 -31.21 -22.14
C LEU A 562 -46.86 -30.92 -23.11
N GLN A 563 -47.12 -31.82 -24.07
CA GLN A 563 -48.23 -31.67 -25.02
C GLN A 563 -49.59 -31.73 -24.30
N SER A 564 -49.73 -32.54 -23.24
CA SER A 564 -50.97 -32.57 -22.45
C SER A 564 -51.22 -31.32 -21.61
N VAL A 565 -50.19 -30.51 -21.29
CA VAL A 565 -50.35 -29.24 -20.56
C VAL A 565 -50.69 -28.06 -21.50
N ARG A 566 -50.30 -28.13 -22.78
CA ARG A 566 -50.64 -27.10 -23.77
C ARG A 566 -52.12 -27.15 -24.18
N ASP A 567 -52.65 -28.35 -24.36
CA ASP A 567 -53.97 -28.58 -24.99
C ASP A 567 -55.06 -29.01 -23.97
N SER A 568 -54.77 -29.03 -22.67
CA SER A 568 -55.73 -29.31 -21.58
C SER A 568 -56.25 -28.02 -20.91
N SER A 569 -57.56 -27.87 -20.84
CA SER A 569 -58.25 -26.74 -20.20
C SER A 569 -58.71 -26.99 -18.75
N GLU A 570 -58.41 -28.16 -18.16
CA GLU A 570 -58.85 -28.54 -16.80
C GLU A 570 -57.73 -28.50 -15.74
N LEU A 571 -56.49 -28.19 -16.12
CA LEU A 571 -55.36 -28.03 -15.19
C LEU A 571 -55.41 -26.67 -14.47
N LYS A 572 -55.11 -26.66 -13.16
CA LYS A 572 -55.01 -25.43 -12.37
C LYS A 572 -53.66 -24.73 -12.58
N GLU A 573 -53.66 -23.40 -12.48
CA GLU A 573 -52.53 -22.53 -12.84
C GLU A 573 -51.18 -22.96 -12.22
N ASP A 574 -51.15 -23.20 -10.91
CA ASP A 574 -49.92 -23.63 -10.20
C ASP A 574 -49.41 -25.00 -10.68
N GLU A 575 -50.33 -25.92 -11.00
CA GLU A 575 -50.00 -27.27 -11.45
C GLU A 575 -49.46 -27.26 -12.90
N ALA A 576 -49.99 -26.37 -13.74
CA ALA A 576 -49.47 -26.12 -15.09
C ALA A 576 -48.08 -25.47 -15.04
N TRP A 577 -47.90 -24.38 -14.29
CA TRP A 577 -46.60 -23.72 -14.14
C TRP A 577 -45.53 -24.63 -13.51
N SER A 578 -45.91 -25.48 -12.54
CA SER A 578 -45.00 -26.45 -11.92
C SER A 578 -44.54 -27.52 -12.92
N LYS A 579 -45.45 -28.07 -13.74
CA LYS A 579 -45.11 -29.06 -14.78
C LYS A 579 -44.29 -28.44 -15.91
N VAL A 580 -44.61 -27.22 -16.36
CA VAL A 580 -43.85 -26.50 -17.39
C VAL A 580 -42.41 -26.22 -16.94
N ARG A 581 -42.19 -25.73 -15.70
CA ARG A 581 -40.83 -25.57 -15.16
C ARG A 581 -40.09 -26.91 -15.07
N ALA A 582 -40.69 -27.92 -14.45
CA ALA A 582 -40.04 -29.20 -14.21
C ALA A 582 -39.51 -29.88 -15.50
N VAL A 583 -40.21 -29.72 -16.63
CA VAL A 583 -39.73 -30.26 -17.92
C VAL A 583 -38.80 -29.30 -18.66
N LEU A 584 -38.95 -27.97 -18.53
CA LEU A 584 -37.98 -27.01 -19.10
C LEU A 584 -36.61 -27.08 -18.42
N ASP A 585 -36.56 -27.21 -17.08
CA ASP A 585 -35.32 -27.45 -16.34
C ASP A 585 -34.68 -28.78 -16.77
N TRP A 586 -35.48 -29.84 -16.93
CA TRP A 586 -35.01 -31.15 -17.39
C TRP A 586 -34.48 -31.12 -18.84
N ILE A 587 -35.10 -30.36 -19.74
CA ILE A 587 -34.62 -30.15 -21.11
C ILE A 587 -33.30 -29.35 -21.10
N ALA A 588 -33.21 -28.29 -20.30
CA ALA A 588 -32.00 -27.47 -20.21
C ALA A 588 -30.76 -28.29 -19.80
N ASP A 589 -30.93 -29.25 -18.87
CA ASP A 589 -29.86 -30.14 -18.40
C ASP A 589 -29.62 -31.38 -19.30
N ASN A 590 -30.44 -31.61 -20.34
CA ASN A 590 -30.30 -32.73 -21.30
C ASN A 590 -30.27 -32.26 -22.78
N THR A 591 -29.74 -31.05 -23.01
CA THR A 591 -29.74 -30.34 -24.30
C THR A 591 -29.02 -31.06 -25.46
N SER A 592 -28.18 -32.07 -25.18
CA SER A 592 -27.44 -32.83 -26.20
C SER A 592 -28.27 -33.87 -26.97
N THR A 593 -29.53 -34.12 -26.60
CA THR A 593 -30.38 -35.18 -27.17
C THR A 593 -31.72 -34.72 -27.75
N VAL A 594 -31.97 -33.40 -27.86
CA VAL A 594 -33.21 -32.83 -28.40
C VAL A 594 -32.87 -31.80 -29.48
N SER A 595 -33.60 -31.81 -30.60
CA SER A 595 -33.44 -30.80 -31.66
C SER A 595 -33.94 -29.42 -31.16
N LYS A 596 -33.16 -28.35 -31.38
CA LYS A 596 -33.53 -26.99 -30.97
C LYS A 596 -34.88 -26.52 -31.56
N ALA A 597 -35.26 -27.00 -32.73
CA ALA A 597 -36.43 -26.54 -33.49
C ALA A 597 -37.78 -26.75 -32.78
N ASP A 598 -37.88 -27.70 -31.85
CA ASP A 598 -39.13 -28.03 -31.13
C ASP A 598 -39.22 -27.41 -29.73
N ILE A 599 -38.25 -26.57 -29.33
CA ILE A 599 -38.20 -25.97 -27.98
C ILE A 599 -39.03 -24.67 -27.95
N LEU A 600 -40.18 -24.73 -27.27
CA LEU A 600 -41.07 -23.59 -27.04
C LEU A 600 -40.85 -23.00 -25.64
N VAL A 601 -40.57 -21.69 -25.56
CA VAL A 601 -40.27 -20.96 -24.31
C VAL A 601 -41.33 -19.93 -23.96
N PRO A 602 -41.64 -19.69 -22.67
CA PRO A 602 -42.57 -18.64 -22.26
C PRO A 602 -42.06 -17.21 -22.52
N VAL A 603 -42.89 -16.34 -23.12
CA VAL A 603 -42.59 -14.90 -23.36
C VAL A 603 -43.34 -13.97 -22.41
N GLU A 604 -42.80 -12.77 -22.17
CA GLU A 604 -43.38 -11.74 -21.29
C GLU A 604 -44.78 -11.31 -21.80
N SER A 605 -45.84 -11.56 -21.02
CA SER A 605 -47.25 -11.45 -21.42
C SER A 605 -48.14 -11.20 -20.19
N ASP A 606 -49.23 -10.43 -20.35
CA ASP A 606 -50.15 -10.05 -19.27
C ASP A 606 -51.15 -11.16 -18.87
N LEU A 607 -51.05 -12.34 -19.46
CA LEU A 607 -51.92 -13.50 -19.22
C LEU A 607 -51.33 -14.43 -18.15
N SER A 608 -52.17 -14.96 -17.23
CA SER A 608 -51.67 -15.75 -16.10
C SER A 608 -51.21 -17.17 -16.48
N TYR A 609 -51.77 -17.75 -17.55
CA TYR A 609 -51.38 -19.05 -18.11
C TYR A 609 -50.29 -18.86 -19.19
N PRO A 610 -49.22 -19.70 -19.21
CA PRO A 610 -48.04 -19.45 -20.04
C PRO A 610 -48.31 -19.55 -21.55
N GLN A 611 -47.99 -18.49 -22.30
CA GLN A 611 -47.88 -18.51 -23.77
C GLN A 611 -46.45 -18.87 -24.19
N LEU A 612 -46.30 -19.88 -25.06
CA LEU A 612 -45.02 -20.43 -25.48
C LEU A 612 -44.73 -20.12 -26.95
N ILE A 613 -43.51 -19.68 -27.27
CA ILE A 613 -43.04 -19.27 -28.62
C ILE A 613 -41.70 -19.97 -28.93
N PRO A 614 -41.34 -20.27 -30.20
CA PRO A 614 -40.02 -20.79 -30.56
C PRO A 614 -38.85 -19.93 -30.08
N ILE A 615 -37.71 -20.57 -29.85
CA ILE A 615 -36.64 -20.02 -29.03
C ILE A 615 -35.73 -19.01 -29.74
N ASP A 616 -35.58 -19.10 -31.06
CA ASP A 616 -34.63 -18.30 -31.83
C ASP A 616 -35.11 -16.85 -32.11
N ASP A 617 -36.41 -16.58 -31.92
CA ASP A 617 -37.06 -15.27 -32.14
C ASP A 617 -37.16 -14.41 -30.85
N VAL A 618 -36.41 -14.74 -29.79
CA VAL A 618 -36.54 -14.15 -28.44
C VAL A 618 -35.19 -13.66 -27.91
N ALA A 619 -35.14 -12.44 -27.39
CA ALA A 619 -33.97 -11.83 -26.75
C ALA A 619 -34.11 -11.74 -25.22
N TYR A 620 -33.01 -11.39 -24.54
CA TYR A 620 -33.04 -11.00 -23.12
C TYR A 620 -32.26 -9.70 -22.91
N THR A 621 -32.56 -8.98 -21.82
CA THR A 621 -31.95 -7.68 -21.55
C THR A 621 -30.96 -7.75 -20.39
N ASP A 622 -29.75 -7.24 -20.65
CA ASP A 622 -28.60 -7.20 -19.75
C ASP A 622 -28.57 -5.94 -18.85
N ASN A 623 -29.24 -4.85 -19.25
CA ASN A 623 -29.26 -3.58 -18.53
C ASN A 623 -30.67 -2.97 -18.51
N GLU A 624 -31.23 -2.67 -17.32
CA GLU A 624 -32.59 -2.11 -17.20
C GLU A 624 -32.76 -0.73 -17.87
N MET A 625 -31.69 0.05 -18.01
CA MET A 625 -31.75 1.33 -18.73
C MET A 625 -31.96 1.10 -20.24
N LEU A 626 -31.33 0.08 -20.83
CA LEU A 626 -31.61 -0.36 -22.20
C LEU A 626 -33.02 -0.95 -22.33
N ARG A 627 -33.51 -1.63 -21.29
CA ARG A 627 -34.90 -2.15 -21.23
C ARG A 627 -35.95 -1.03 -21.24
N GLY A 628 -35.61 0.15 -20.72
CA GLY A 628 -36.40 1.37 -20.89
C GLY A 628 -36.37 1.89 -22.32
N ILE A 629 -35.17 2.03 -22.90
CA ILE A 629 -34.98 2.56 -24.27
C ILE A 629 -35.69 1.70 -25.32
N ALA A 630 -35.56 0.37 -25.26
CA ALA A 630 -36.21 -0.57 -26.17
C ALA A 630 -37.75 -0.64 -26.01
N ARG A 631 -38.31 -0.10 -24.92
CA ARG A 631 -39.76 0.11 -24.74
C ARG A 631 -40.23 1.49 -25.26
N THR A 632 -39.32 2.32 -25.77
CA THR A 632 -39.59 3.67 -26.32
C THR A 632 -39.16 3.87 -27.78
N SER A 633 -38.54 2.85 -28.40
CA SER A 633 -38.30 2.77 -29.84
C SER A 633 -39.50 2.19 -30.60
N ASP A 634 -39.70 2.58 -31.87
CA ASP A 634 -40.78 2.05 -32.73
C ASP A 634 -40.53 0.61 -33.26
N GLU A 635 -39.38 0.00 -32.95
CA GLU A 635 -39.05 -1.38 -33.33
C GLU A 635 -39.53 -2.42 -32.31
N LYS A 636 -39.86 -3.62 -32.79
CA LYS A 636 -40.39 -4.72 -31.96
C LYS A 636 -39.31 -5.73 -31.58
N TYR A 637 -39.13 -5.93 -30.27
CA TYR A 637 -38.26 -6.96 -29.69
C TYR A 637 -39.07 -7.87 -28.76
N ASN A 638 -38.97 -9.20 -28.94
CA ASN A 638 -39.65 -10.17 -28.08
C ASN A 638 -38.75 -10.52 -26.88
N LEU A 639 -39.29 -10.52 -25.66
CA LEU A 639 -38.54 -10.80 -24.43
C LEU A 639 -39.10 -12.02 -23.68
N ILE A 640 -38.19 -12.82 -23.12
CA ILE A 640 -38.51 -14.03 -22.33
C ILE A 640 -39.21 -13.71 -21.00
N HIS A 641 -40.15 -14.56 -20.58
CA HIS A 641 -40.99 -14.30 -19.41
C HIS A 641 -40.21 -14.34 -18.07
N PRO A 642 -40.35 -13.35 -17.16
CA PRO A 642 -39.58 -13.27 -15.92
C PRO A 642 -39.66 -14.51 -15.00
N LYS A 643 -40.79 -15.22 -14.96
CA LYS A 643 -40.93 -16.49 -14.19
C LYS A 643 -39.93 -17.59 -14.60
N VAL A 644 -39.23 -17.48 -15.74
CA VAL A 644 -38.25 -18.45 -16.27
C VAL A 644 -36.99 -17.83 -16.88
N SER A 645 -36.79 -16.51 -16.80
CA SER A 645 -35.65 -15.80 -17.44
C SER A 645 -34.26 -16.18 -16.88
N TYR A 646 -34.19 -16.94 -15.79
CA TYR A 646 -32.94 -17.52 -15.29
C TYR A 646 -32.36 -18.61 -16.22
N LEU A 647 -33.13 -19.11 -17.19
CA LEU A 647 -32.69 -20.11 -18.17
C LEU A 647 -32.07 -19.51 -19.46
N SER A 648 -32.15 -18.19 -19.66
CA SER A 648 -31.78 -17.53 -20.93
C SER A 648 -30.36 -17.85 -21.42
N SER A 649 -29.39 -17.90 -20.51
CA SER A 649 -27.98 -18.19 -20.84
C SER A 649 -27.70 -19.68 -21.07
N LYS A 650 -28.44 -20.60 -20.42
CA LYS A 650 -28.38 -22.04 -20.73
C LYS A 650 -28.97 -22.37 -22.10
N LEU A 651 -29.97 -21.60 -22.53
CA LEU A 651 -30.69 -21.79 -23.80
C LEU A 651 -30.00 -21.10 -24.99
N GLY A 652 -29.21 -20.05 -24.71
CA GLY A 652 -28.31 -19.41 -25.67
C GLY A 652 -28.90 -18.23 -26.42
N LEU A 653 -29.61 -17.33 -25.71
CA LEU A 653 -30.15 -16.08 -26.27
C LEU A 653 -29.11 -14.94 -26.23
N SER A 654 -29.21 -13.97 -27.13
CA SER A 654 -28.28 -12.83 -27.24
C SER A 654 -28.68 -11.62 -26.37
N PRO A 655 -27.71 -10.84 -25.85
CA PRO A 655 -27.94 -9.58 -25.13
C PRO A 655 -28.21 -8.40 -26.09
N LEU A 656 -28.54 -7.22 -25.53
CA LEU A 656 -28.97 -6.04 -26.30
C LEU A 656 -27.88 -4.95 -26.45
N SER A 657 -26.83 -4.99 -25.63
CA SER A 657 -25.69 -4.06 -25.65
C SER A 657 -24.96 -3.99 -26.99
N ASP A 658 -24.80 -5.14 -27.65
CA ASP A 658 -23.85 -5.35 -28.75
C ASP A 658 -24.31 -4.73 -30.08
N GLN A 659 -25.40 -3.95 -30.05
CA GLN A 659 -26.00 -3.28 -31.20
C GLN A 659 -25.73 -1.75 -31.24
N LEU A 660 -24.91 -1.18 -30.33
CA LEU A 660 -24.88 0.28 -30.06
C LEU A 660 -23.50 1.03 -29.99
N ASP A 661 -22.36 0.34 -29.90
CA ASP A 661 -20.95 0.71 -30.27
C ASP A 661 -20.40 2.19 -30.14
N ILE A 662 -19.53 2.53 -29.14
CA ILE A 662 -18.97 3.90 -28.86
C ILE A 662 -17.56 3.93 -28.15
N THR A 663 -16.52 4.66 -28.67
CA THR A 663 -15.12 4.80 -28.10
C THR A 663 -14.44 6.21 -28.29
N GLU A 664 -13.60 6.74 -27.37
CA GLU A 664 -12.75 7.99 -27.44
C GLU A 664 -11.75 8.01 -26.22
N ASP A 665 -10.65 8.79 -26.01
CA ASP A 665 -9.78 9.74 -26.77
C ASP A 665 -9.63 11.25 -26.32
N VAL A 666 -8.68 11.63 -25.38
CA VAL A 666 -8.06 12.99 -25.07
C VAL A 666 -6.64 13.08 -24.30
N PHE A 667 -5.50 13.49 -24.93
CA PHE A 667 -4.21 14.26 -24.59
C PHE A 667 -3.19 14.11 -23.36
N GLU A 668 -2.09 14.95 -23.38
CA GLU A 668 -0.69 14.89 -22.79
C GLU A 668 -0.37 15.77 -21.51
N ASP A 669 0.82 16.22 -20.99
CA ASP A 669 2.31 16.33 -21.26
C ASP A 669 3.14 16.51 -19.90
N ALA A 670 4.49 16.72 -19.80
CA ALA A 670 5.43 16.53 -18.63
C ALA A 670 6.20 17.75 -17.94
N GLY A 671 7.55 17.68 -17.72
CA GLY A 671 8.50 18.67 -17.06
C GLY A 671 8.78 18.57 -15.52
N GLN A 672 9.88 19.11 -14.92
CA GLN A 672 10.17 18.97 -13.45
C GLN A 672 10.84 20.14 -12.64
N HIS A 673 10.43 20.34 -11.36
CA HIS A 673 10.98 21.20 -10.27
C HIS A 673 10.11 21.05 -8.98
N GLU A 674 10.60 21.18 -7.73
CA GLU A 674 9.71 21.25 -6.53
C GLU A 674 9.70 22.63 -5.82
N PRO A 675 8.56 23.34 -5.79
CA PRO A 675 8.32 24.49 -4.93
C PRO A 675 8.18 24.15 -3.43
N LEU A 676 8.56 25.08 -2.55
CA LEU A 676 8.35 24.95 -1.10
C LEU A 676 6.88 24.74 -0.72
N THR A 677 5.95 25.31 -1.48
CA THR A 677 4.51 25.14 -1.27
C THR A 677 4.07 23.68 -1.44
N THR A 678 4.60 22.98 -2.44
CA THR A 678 4.40 21.54 -2.65
C THR A 678 4.98 20.73 -1.49
N ARG A 679 6.21 21.04 -1.05
CA ARG A 679 6.84 20.36 0.09
C ARG A 679 6.05 20.53 1.41
N LEU A 680 5.48 21.72 1.63
CA LEU A 680 4.57 21.95 2.77
C LEU A 680 3.27 21.17 2.62
N SER A 681 2.67 21.16 1.42
CA SER A 681 1.46 20.35 1.15
C SER A 681 1.70 18.86 1.41
N ASN A 682 2.88 18.34 1.04
CA ASN A 682 3.29 16.97 1.33
C ASN A 682 3.40 16.69 2.85
N ILE A 683 3.96 17.62 3.63
CA ILE A 683 3.97 17.51 5.11
C ILE A 683 2.54 17.53 5.69
N LEU A 684 1.65 18.36 5.15
CA LEU A 684 0.24 18.42 5.56
C LEU A 684 -0.55 17.15 5.24
N ARG A 685 -0.10 16.30 4.30
CA ARG A 685 -0.66 14.95 4.09
C ARG A 685 -0.25 13.95 5.18
N GLU A 686 0.99 14.05 5.68
CA GLU A 686 1.48 13.18 6.76
C GLU A 686 0.84 13.54 8.13
N TYR A 687 0.48 14.81 8.36
CA TYR A 687 -0.04 15.31 9.64
C TYR A 687 -1.57 15.50 9.62
N LYS A 688 -2.31 14.67 10.39
CA LYS A 688 -3.77 14.78 10.60
C LYS A 688 -4.18 16.24 10.94
N ASP A 689 -5.24 16.75 10.31
CA ASP A 689 -5.81 18.08 10.61
C ASP A 689 -6.48 18.16 12.01
N GLY A 690 -6.97 19.33 12.41
CA GLY A 690 -7.78 19.53 13.63
C GLY A 690 -6.97 19.54 14.93
N LEU A 691 -7.37 18.72 15.91
CA LEU A 691 -6.78 18.72 17.26
C LEU A 691 -5.26 18.46 17.27
N THR A 692 -4.71 17.78 16.25
CA THR A 692 -3.27 17.54 16.09
C THR A 692 -2.46 18.84 16.07
N ILE A 693 -2.97 19.88 15.40
CA ILE A 693 -2.31 21.19 15.34
C ILE A 693 -2.18 21.76 16.76
N ILE A 694 -3.26 21.65 17.54
CA ILE A 694 -3.30 22.10 18.93
C ILE A 694 -2.37 21.27 19.81
N LYS A 695 -2.28 19.94 19.62
CA LYS A 695 -1.30 19.07 20.29
C LYS A 695 0.14 19.53 20.05
N GLU A 696 0.53 19.76 18.80
CA GLU A 696 1.89 20.22 18.48
C GLU A 696 2.18 21.62 19.08
N MET A 697 1.20 22.53 19.07
CA MET A 697 1.35 23.85 19.71
C MET A 697 1.44 23.78 21.24
N ILE A 698 0.73 22.85 21.89
CA ILE A 698 0.86 22.58 23.33
C ILE A 698 2.22 21.97 23.64
N GLN A 699 2.71 21.01 22.84
CA GLN A 699 4.04 20.42 23.03
C GLN A 699 5.14 21.49 22.88
N ASN A 700 5.06 22.36 21.87
CA ASN A 700 6.00 23.46 21.68
C ASN A 700 6.02 24.43 22.89
N ALA A 701 4.91 24.58 23.61
CA ALA A 701 4.84 25.36 24.83
C ALA A 701 5.42 24.62 26.05
N ASP A 702 5.15 23.31 26.19
CA ASP A 702 5.70 22.46 27.26
C ASP A 702 7.21 22.31 27.16
N ASP A 703 7.73 22.06 25.95
CA ASP A 703 9.16 22.05 25.62
C ASP A 703 9.85 23.41 25.87
N ALA A 704 9.09 24.51 25.83
CA ALA A 704 9.56 25.87 26.15
C ALA A 704 9.41 26.23 27.64
N GLY A 705 8.87 25.34 28.48
CA GLY A 705 8.66 25.59 29.91
C GLY A 705 7.48 26.52 30.23
N ALA A 706 6.52 26.70 29.32
CA ALA A 706 5.30 27.43 29.60
C ALA A 706 4.41 26.69 30.60
N THR A 707 3.66 27.42 31.41
CA THR A 707 2.68 26.84 32.36
C THR A 707 1.25 26.90 31.87
N GLU A 708 0.96 27.76 30.88
CA GLU A 708 -0.37 27.90 30.28
C GLU A 708 -0.32 28.07 28.75
N VAL A 709 -1.37 27.57 28.09
CA VAL A 709 -1.61 27.74 26.65
C VAL A 709 -3.02 28.30 26.44
N ASN A 710 -3.11 29.49 25.85
CA ASN A 710 -4.38 30.17 25.62
C ASN A 710 -4.70 30.20 24.12
N ILE A 711 -5.76 29.50 23.74
CA ILE A 711 -6.25 29.42 22.36
C ILE A 711 -7.38 30.44 22.23
N LEU A 712 -7.28 31.34 21.25
CA LEU A 712 -8.20 32.45 21.09
C LEU A 712 -8.67 32.56 19.64
N HIS A 713 -9.96 32.40 19.43
CA HIS A 713 -10.62 32.70 18.16
C HIS A 713 -10.84 34.21 18.05
N ASP A 714 -10.00 34.90 17.29
CA ASP A 714 -10.03 36.35 17.11
C ASP A 714 -10.77 36.71 15.81
N THR A 715 -11.98 37.26 15.95
CA THR A 715 -12.79 37.71 14.80
C THR A 715 -12.77 39.22 14.59
N ARG A 716 -11.78 39.94 15.15
CA ARG A 716 -11.57 41.36 14.87
C ARG A 716 -11.07 41.57 13.43
N MET A 717 -11.49 42.68 12.83
CA MET A 717 -10.86 43.23 11.63
C MET A 717 -9.90 44.34 12.06
N HIS A 718 -8.69 44.38 11.49
CA HIS A 718 -7.73 45.45 11.71
C HIS A 718 -7.50 46.26 10.44
N SER A 719 -7.13 47.53 10.58
CA SER A 719 -6.87 48.41 9.43
C SER A 719 -5.73 47.86 8.56
N SER A 720 -5.96 47.84 7.25
CA SER A 720 -4.98 47.50 6.21
C SER A 720 -4.27 48.73 5.63
N HIS A 721 -4.54 49.93 6.15
CA HIS A 721 -3.87 51.17 5.74
C HIS A 721 -2.62 51.44 6.59
N ASN A 722 -1.60 52.09 5.99
CA ASN A 722 -0.33 52.43 6.65
C ASN A 722 0.37 51.17 7.24
N LEU A 723 0.56 50.17 6.38
CA LEU A 723 1.36 48.98 6.68
C LEU A 723 2.80 49.16 6.16
N VAL A 724 3.77 48.55 6.85
CA VAL A 724 5.17 48.48 6.37
C VAL A 724 5.33 47.34 5.35
N LEU A 725 4.46 46.33 5.44
CA LEU A 725 4.40 45.19 4.53
C LEU A 725 3.01 45.20 3.89
N GLU A 726 2.82 45.96 2.82
CA GLU A 726 1.49 46.20 2.22
C GLU A 726 0.77 44.89 1.81
N GLY A 727 1.51 43.89 1.33
CA GLY A 727 0.96 42.56 1.02
C GLY A 727 0.41 41.77 2.22
N MET A 728 0.70 42.19 3.46
CA MET A 728 0.09 41.63 4.68
C MET A 728 -1.35 42.13 4.93
N ALA A 729 -1.92 42.97 4.05
CA ALA A 729 -3.28 43.50 4.22
C ALA A 729 -4.36 42.42 4.49
N GLU A 730 -4.27 41.25 3.84
CA GLU A 730 -5.20 40.14 4.07
C GLU A 730 -5.03 39.47 5.46
N SER A 731 -3.83 39.50 6.03
CA SER A 731 -3.52 38.85 7.32
C SER A 731 -4.06 39.63 8.54
N HIS A 732 -4.65 40.80 8.31
CA HIS A 732 -5.28 41.67 9.30
C HIS A 732 -6.77 41.33 9.56
N GLY A 733 -7.32 40.34 8.85
CA GLY A 733 -8.63 39.74 9.13
C GLY A 733 -8.60 38.68 10.26
N PRO A 734 -9.67 37.89 10.41
CA PRO A 734 -9.85 36.93 11.50
C PRO A 734 -8.75 35.86 11.55
N ALA A 735 -8.46 35.37 12.75
CA ALA A 735 -7.36 34.45 13.01
C ALA A 735 -7.65 33.46 14.16
N LEU A 736 -6.97 32.31 14.13
CA LEU A 736 -6.70 31.57 15.36
C LEU A 736 -5.43 32.15 15.98
N ILE A 737 -5.52 32.54 17.25
CA ILE A 737 -4.39 32.96 18.07
C ILE A 737 -4.03 31.82 19.02
N VAL A 738 -2.75 31.54 19.17
CA VAL A 738 -2.24 30.61 20.20
C VAL A 738 -1.15 31.33 20.99
N HIS A 739 -1.43 31.57 22.26
CA HIS A 739 -0.52 32.17 23.23
C HIS A 739 0.06 31.10 24.16
N ASN A 740 1.32 31.26 24.55
CA ASN A 740 1.86 30.65 25.77
C ASN A 740 2.73 31.65 26.54
N ASN A 741 2.84 31.47 27.85
CA ASN A 741 3.54 32.39 28.75
C ASN A 741 5.08 32.19 28.81
N SER A 742 5.67 31.43 27.88
CA SER A 742 7.14 31.34 27.75
C SER A 742 7.67 32.18 26.58
N THR A 743 8.92 32.62 26.70
CA THR A 743 9.61 33.46 25.71
C THR A 743 10.64 32.62 24.95
N PHE A 744 10.64 32.69 23.62
CA PHE A 744 11.54 31.91 22.77
C PHE A 744 13.01 32.22 23.08
N THR A 745 13.81 31.17 23.32
CA THR A 745 15.26 31.30 23.43
C THR A 745 15.91 31.43 22.05
N LYS A 746 17.22 31.73 22.02
CA LYS A 746 17.99 31.73 20.77
C LYS A 746 17.96 30.37 20.06
N GLU A 747 17.94 29.26 20.81
CA GLU A 747 17.86 27.91 20.21
C GLU A 747 16.51 27.71 19.50
N ASP A 748 15.41 28.14 20.12
CA ASP A 748 14.05 27.97 19.58
C ASP A 748 13.84 28.81 18.31
N PHE A 749 14.36 30.04 18.30
CA PHE A 749 14.39 30.91 17.11
C PHE A 749 15.23 30.34 15.95
N GLU A 750 16.29 29.57 16.23
CA GLU A 750 17.07 28.88 15.20
C GLU A 750 16.38 27.60 14.73
N ASN A 751 15.76 26.86 15.65
CA ASN A 751 15.04 25.61 15.40
C ASN A 751 13.76 25.81 14.57
N ILE A 752 12.91 26.78 14.90
CA ILE A 752 11.64 27.01 14.20
C ILE A 752 11.83 27.45 12.72
N THR A 753 13.02 27.93 12.36
CA THR A 753 13.34 28.33 10.97
C THR A 753 13.90 27.19 10.11
N LYS A 754 14.02 25.96 10.64
CA LYS A 754 14.59 24.80 9.93
C LYS A 754 13.49 23.82 9.52
N LEU A 755 13.20 23.74 8.23
CA LEU A 755 12.33 22.71 7.64
C LEU A 755 13.02 21.34 7.64
N ALA A 756 12.88 20.62 8.77
CA ALA A 756 13.22 19.22 8.98
C ALA A 756 14.68 18.81 8.70
N GLY A 757 15.49 18.58 9.76
CA GLY A 757 16.67 17.71 9.64
C GLY A 757 17.82 17.87 10.64
N ALA A 758 17.99 19.05 11.27
CA ALA A 758 19.32 19.46 11.76
C ALA A 758 19.47 19.69 13.29
N THR A 759 18.64 19.08 14.15
CA THR A 759 18.83 19.24 15.61
C THR A 759 18.43 18.01 16.45
N LYS A 760 19.27 17.72 17.46
CA LYS A 760 19.07 16.88 18.68
C LYS A 760 19.38 15.37 18.60
N ALA A 761 20.66 15.04 18.78
CA ALA A 761 21.12 13.75 19.32
C ALA A 761 21.31 13.76 20.86
N ASN A 762 21.49 14.94 21.47
CA ASN A 762 22.01 15.08 22.86
C ASN A 762 20.97 15.58 23.89
N GLN A 763 19.66 15.49 23.64
CA GLN A 763 18.60 15.92 24.57
C GLN A 763 17.48 14.86 24.68
N PRO A 764 17.64 13.78 25.47
CA PRO A 764 16.70 12.65 25.50
C PRO A 764 15.27 12.96 25.96
N LEU A 765 15.05 14.11 26.61
CA LEU A 765 13.75 14.51 27.16
C LEU A 765 12.95 15.46 26.24
N LYS A 766 13.54 16.01 25.17
CA LYS A 766 12.84 16.90 24.21
C LYS A 766 12.51 16.14 22.93
N ILE A 767 11.42 15.36 22.94
CA ILE A 767 11.07 14.42 21.87
C ILE A 767 10.32 15.12 20.73
N GLY A 768 11.07 15.70 19.80
CA GLY A 768 10.53 16.22 18.55
C GLY A 768 11.60 16.50 17.49
N LYS A 769 11.29 16.19 16.22
CA LYS A 769 12.00 16.78 15.07
C LYS A 769 11.57 18.24 14.96
N PHE A 770 12.25 19.13 15.67
CA PHE A 770 11.97 20.57 15.67
C PHE A 770 11.85 21.10 14.23
N GLY A 771 10.79 21.88 13.99
CA GLY A 771 10.41 22.40 12.68
C GLY A 771 9.27 21.65 11.97
N VAL A 772 9.12 20.33 12.16
CA VAL A 772 8.08 19.56 11.43
C VAL A 772 6.69 19.76 12.05
N GLY A 773 6.55 19.59 13.37
CA GLY A 773 5.27 19.78 14.07
C GLY A 773 4.66 21.18 13.90
N PHE A 774 5.50 22.21 13.82
CA PHE A 774 5.06 23.58 13.52
C PHE A 774 4.46 23.71 12.11
N CYS A 775 4.87 22.91 11.13
CA CYS A 775 4.28 22.96 9.79
C CYS A 775 2.78 22.58 9.77
N SER A 776 2.25 21.91 10.79
CA SER A 776 0.82 21.61 10.90
C SER A 776 -0.07 22.87 10.94
N VAL A 777 0.46 24.05 11.33
CA VAL A 777 -0.30 25.31 11.30
C VAL A 777 -0.68 25.74 9.88
N TYR A 778 -0.01 25.22 8.84
CA TYR A 778 -0.33 25.52 7.46
C TYR A 778 -1.67 24.90 6.98
N HIS A 779 -2.30 24.01 7.75
CA HIS A 779 -3.72 23.69 7.55
C HIS A 779 -4.62 24.91 7.72
N ILE A 780 -4.31 25.81 8.67
CA ILE A 780 -5.13 26.98 9.05
C ILE A 780 -4.84 28.20 8.17
N THR A 781 -3.56 28.44 7.84
CA THR A 781 -3.07 29.70 7.27
C THR A 781 -1.93 29.49 6.27
N ASP A 782 -1.75 30.40 5.32
CA ASP A 782 -0.56 30.43 4.45
C ASP A 782 0.55 31.35 4.99
N VAL A 783 0.23 32.22 5.95
CA VAL A 783 1.12 33.27 6.45
C VAL A 783 1.18 33.31 7.99
N PRO A 784 1.68 32.23 8.63
CA PRO A 784 1.81 32.19 10.09
C PRO A 784 2.84 33.22 10.55
N SER A 785 2.49 33.98 11.59
CA SER A 785 3.35 35.00 12.17
C SER A 785 3.30 34.95 13.70
N PHE A 786 4.37 35.38 14.37
CA PHE A 786 4.42 35.35 15.83
C PHE A 786 5.31 36.44 16.42
N VAL A 787 4.99 36.85 17.65
CA VAL A 787 5.81 37.76 18.46
C VAL A 787 6.33 37.04 19.70
N SER A 788 7.61 37.23 20.00
CA SER A 788 8.24 36.78 21.25
C SER A 788 9.47 37.62 21.57
N GLY A 789 9.65 38.00 22.84
CA GLY A 789 10.72 38.89 23.27
C GLY A 789 10.62 40.27 22.60
N GLU A 790 11.52 40.60 21.68
CA GLU A 790 11.50 41.86 20.92
C GLU A 790 11.36 41.65 19.39
N TRP A 791 11.01 40.41 18.98
CA TRP A 791 11.01 40.00 17.58
C TRP A 791 9.62 39.63 17.09
N LEU A 792 9.25 40.16 15.92
CA LEU A 792 8.18 39.69 15.06
C LEU A 792 8.80 38.78 13.99
N TYR A 793 8.23 37.60 13.83
CA TYR A 793 8.53 36.67 12.74
C TYR A 793 7.29 36.50 11.87
N ILE A 794 7.49 36.45 10.55
CA ILE A 794 6.47 36.17 9.55
C ILE A 794 7.06 35.14 8.58
N PHE A 795 6.34 34.07 8.31
CA PHE A 795 6.65 33.14 7.24
C PHE A 795 5.60 33.28 6.13
N ASP A 796 6.02 33.34 4.87
CA ASP A 796 5.14 33.43 3.71
C ASP A 796 5.70 32.52 2.60
N PRO A 797 5.64 31.19 2.76
CA PRO A 797 6.09 30.22 1.75
C PRO A 797 5.45 30.37 0.37
N THR A 798 4.34 31.11 0.25
CA THR A 798 3.70 31.41 -1.05
C THR A 798 4.31 32.62 -1.77
N LEU A 799 5.09 33.44 -1.05
CA LEU A 799 5.56 34.76 -1.48
C LEU A 799 4.45 35.70 -1.98
N LYS A 800 3.20 35.50 -1.51
CA LYS A 800 2.04 36.36 -1.84
C LYS A 800 2.09 37.68 -1.07
N HIS A 801 2.49 37.65 0.20
CA HIS A 801 2.39 38.74 1.16
C HIS A 801 3.70 39.51 1.35
N LEU A 802 4.84 38.85 1.17
CA LEU A 802 6.20 39.41 1.35
C LEU A 802 6.98 39.59 0.03
N LYS A 803 6.30 39.52 -1.12
CA LYS A 803 6.89 39.72 -2.45
C LYS A 803 7.65 41.05 -2.53
N GLY A 804 8.85 41.02 -3.11
CA GLY A 804 9.74 42.21 -3.20
C GLY A 804 10.37 42.66 -1.87
N VAL A 805 9.86 42.23 -0.71
CA VAL A 805 10.50 42.44 0.59
C VAL A 805 11.50 41.32 0.88
N VAL A 806 11.16 40.06 0.54
CA VAL A 806 12.09 38.92 0.56
C VAL A 806 13.15 39.10 -0.53
N GLN A 807 14.43 38.98 -0.16
CA GLN A 807 15.59 39.12 -1.06
C GLN A 807 16.15 37.77 -1.54
N ASN A 808 15.69 36.67 -0.95
CA ASN A 808 16.09 35.31 -1.32
C ASN A 808 14.86 34.41 -1.15
N GLU A 809 14.30 33.98 -2.28
CA GLU A 809 13.02 33.26 -2.34
C GLU A 809 13.09 31.86 -1.70
N SER A 810 14.29 31.26 -1.60
CA SER A 810 14.52 30.02 -0.81
C SER A 810 14.37 30.21 0.70
N ARG A 811 14.26 31.46 1.19
CA ARG A 811 14.03 31.80 2.60
C ARG A 811 12.83 32.74 2.73
N PRO A 812 11.60 32.26 2.41
CA PRO A 812 10.43 33.10 2.22
C PRO A 812 9.78 33.48 3.57
N GLY A 813 10.40 34.44 4.24
CA GLY A 813 9.97 34.95 5.54
C GLY A 813 10.82 36.12 6.02
N LYS A 814 10.37 36.78 7.09
CA LYS A 814 11.07 37.93 7.69
C LYS A 814 11.08 37.88 9.21
N LYS A 815 12.25 38.22 9.77
CA LYS A 815 12.46 38.57 11.17
C LYS A 815 12.60 40.08 11.26
N ILE A 816 11.81 40.73 12.11
CA ILE A 816 11.84 42.19 12.31
C ILE A 816 11.82 42.49 13.81
N LYS A 817 12.65 43.42 14.28
CA LYS A 817 12.60 43.91 15.66
C LYS A 817 11.38 44.83 15.78
N PHE A 818 10.33 44.41 16.49
CA PHE A 818 9.02 45.09 16.39
C PHE A 818 9.02 46.50 16.96
N ARG A 819 9.93 46.78 17.90
CA ARG A 819 10.21 48.10 18.50
C ARG A 819 10.96 49.06 17.55
N SER A 820 10.87 48.88 16.23
CA SER A 820 11.55 49.73 15.25
C SER A 820 10.80 51.06 15.07
N LYS A 821 11.54 52.14 14.76
CA LYS A 821 10.95 53.48 14.53
C LYS A 821 9.98 53.55 13.33
N PHE A 822 9.97 52.53 12.46
CA PHE A 822 9.06 52.41 11.33
C PHE A 822 7.82 51.56 11.66
N LEU A 823 7.98 50.43 12.35
CA LEU A 823 6.82 49.61 12.78
C LEU A 823 5.97 50.35 13.82
N ALA A 824 6.60 51.05 14.76
CA ALA A 824 5.92 51.88 15.78
C ALA A 824 5.15 53.10 15.21
N LYS A 825 5.13 53.29 13.89
CA LYS A 825 4.31 54.30 13.18
C LYS A 825 3.32 53.68 12.19
N SER A 826 3.19 52.36 12.18
CA SER A 826 2.40 51.59 11.21
C SER A 826 1.31 50.77 11.91
N GLN A 827 0.29 50.34 11.17
CA GLN A 827 -0.76 49.47 11.71
C GLN A 827 -0.34 47.98 11.80
N GLN A 828 0.90 47.64 11.41
CA GLN A 828 1.37 46.25 11.30
C GLN A 828 1.27 45.42 12.59
N LEU A 829 1.31 46.07 13.76
CA LEU A 829 1.23 45.42 15.08
C LEU A 829 -0.17 45.51 15.72
N ALA A 830 -1.11 46.24 15.11
CA ALA A 830 -2.48 46.35 15.61
C ALA A 830 -3.20 45.00 15.84
N PRO A 831 -2.94 43.92 15.05
CA PRO A 831 -3.54 42.61 15.32
C PRO A 831 -3.02 41.89 16.57
N TYR A 832 -1.89 42.35 17.14
CA TYR A 832 -1.29 41.81 18.38
C TYR A 832 -1.57 42.69 19.61
N GLN A 833 -1.83 43.98 19.41
CA GLN A 833 -2.01 44.95 20.50
C GLN A 833 -3.13 44.52 21.46
N ASP A 834 -2.84 44.67 22.75
CA ASP A 834 -3.67 44.34 23.91
C ASP A 834 -4.06 42.85 24.09
N LEU A 835 -3.56 41.95 23.22
CA LEU A 835 -3.69 40.51 23.44
C LEU A 835 -2.68 40.02 24.47
N PHE A 836 -3.15 39.35 25.53
CA PHE A 836 -2.31 38.68 26.54
C PHE A 836 -1.18 39.57 27.11
N GLY A 837 -1.46 40.87 27.30
CA GLY A 837 -0.51 41.85 27.81
C GLY A 837 0.55 42.33 26.80
N PHE A 838 0.38 42.06 25.50
CA PHE A 838 1.28 42.57 24.47
C PHE A 838 1.13 44.09 24.27
N ASP A 839 2.23 44.81 24.49
CA ASP A 839 2.42 46.20 24.13
C ASP A 839 3.63 46.33 23.21
N SER A 840 3.42 46.93 22.04
CA SER A 840 4.45 47.22 21.04
C SER A 840 5.59 48.14 21.51
N SER A 841 5.43 48.88 22.62
CA SER A 841 6.48 49.74 23.17
C SER A 841 7.57 48.97 23.94
N SER A 842 7.21 47.83 24.54
CA SER A 842 8.05 47.07 25.48
C SER A 842 8.61 45.78 24.85
N SER A 843 9.27 44.94 25.64
CA SER A 843 9.57 43.54 25.26
C SER A 843 8.48 42.63 25.80
N TYR A 844 8.03 41.68 24.99
CA TYR A 844 6.97 40.75 25.34
C TYR A 844 7.51 39.48 26.01
N ASN A 845 7.12 39.27 27.27
CA ASN A 845 7.53 38.14 28.09
C ASN A 845 6.54 36.97 27.90
N GLY A 846 6.50 36.42 26.70
CA GLY A 846 5.60 35.35 26.28
C GLY A 846 5.77 35.09 24.78
N THR A 847 4.87 34.29 24.20
CA THR A 847 4.82 34.04 22.77
C THR A 847 3.39 34.02 22.27
N ILE A 848 3.05 34.89 21.32
CA ILE A 848 1.75 34.91 20.62
C ILE A 848 1.98 34.52 19.16
N PHE A 849 1.41 33.39 18.74
CA PHE A 849 1.24 33.02 17.34
C PHE A 849 -0.10 33.54 16.82
N ARG A 850 -0.09 34.22 15.67
CA ARG A 850 -1.27 34.58 14.88
C ARG A 850 -1.32 33.74 13.62
N LEU A 851 -2.43 33.04 13.42
CA LEU A 851 -2.72 32.19 12.26
C LEU A 851 -3.97 32.76 11.54
N PRO A 852 -3.81 33.77 10.65
CA PRO A 852 -4.91 34.37 9.90
C PRO A 852 -5.61 33.33 9.03
N PHE A 853 -6.94 33.26 9.07
CA PHE A 853 -7.66 32.22 8.33
C PHE A 853 -7.53 32.40 6.82
N ARG A 854 -7.15 31.31 6.15
CA ARG A 854 -7.15 31.23 4.68
C ARG A 854 -8.54 31.53 4.14
N THR A 855 -8.65 32.51 3.24
CA THR A 855 -9.92 32.95 2.63
C THR A 855 -10.26 32.22 1.33
N HIS A 856 -9.25 31.71 0.62
CA HIS A 856 -9.35 31.02 -0.67
C HIS A 856 -8.32 29.88 -0.72
N PRO A 857 -8.53 28.78 -1.46
CA PRO A 857 -7.58 27.67 -1.53
C PRO A 857 -6.18 28.11 -1.99
N SER A 858 -5.12 27.50 -1.44
CA SER A 858 -3.73 27.85 -1.76
C SER A 858 -2.95 26.67 -2.36
N GLN A 859 -1.71 26.92 -2.80
CA GLN A 859 -0.77 25.87 -3.22
C GLN A 859 -0.33 24.94 -2.08
N ILE A 860 -0.63 25.28 -0.82
CA ILE A 860 -0.21 24.52 0.37
C ILE A 860 -1.37 23.67 0.87
N SER A 861 -2.56 24.26 1.02
CA SER A 861 -3.77 23.55 1.44
C SER A 861 -5.03 24.18 0.83
N SER A 862 -5.99 23.31 0.49
CA SER A 862 -7.33 23.69 0.07
C SER A 862 -8.30 23.92 1.24
N THR A 863 -7.92 23.56 2.48
CA THR A 863 -8.77 23.72 3.66
C THR A 863 -8.99 25.21 3.97
N ILE A 864 -10.25 25.62 4.01
CA ILE A 864 -10.70 26.94 4.45
C ILE A 864 -11.28 26.82 5.86
N TYR A 865 -10.60 27.43 6.83
CA TYR A 865 -11.00 27.36 8.22
C TYR A 865 -12.23 28.25 8.50
N ASN A 866 -13.32 27.63 8.94
CA ASN A 866 -14.60 28.27 9.19
C ASN A 866 -15.07 28.07 10.65
N ASN A 867 -16.14 28.76 11.04
CA ASN A 867 -16.69 28.67 12.40
C ASN A 867 -17.01 27.23 12.85
N HIS A 868 -17.42 26.33 11.94
CA HIS A 868 -17.71 24.94 12.27
C HIS A 868 -16.45 24.16 12.66
N LEU A 869 -15.37 24.26 11.88
CA LEU A 869 -14.08 23.65 12.22
C LEU A 869 -13.50 24.18 13.53
N ILE A 870 -13.70 25.47 13.82
CA ILE A 870 -13.31 26.08 15.10
C ILE A 870 -14.17 25.57 16.27
N GLN A 871 -15.47 25.34 16.08
CA GLN A 871 -16.30 24.67 17.11
C GLN A 871 -15.95 23.18 17.28
N MET A 872 -15.49 22.48 16.24
CA MET A 872 -14.97 21.12 16.38
C MET A 872 -13.72 21.11 17.28
N ILE A 873 -12.74 21.99 17.03
CA ILE A 873 -11.55 22.11 17.90
C ILE A 873 -11.94 22.40 19.36
N LYS A 874 -12.91 23.31 19.59
CA LYS A 874 -13.43 23.58 20.94
C LYS A 874 -14.04 22.32 21.58
N LYS A 875 -14.88 21.58 20.85
CA LYS A 875 -15.54 20.35 21.34
C LYS A 875 -14.54 19.22 21.61
N ASP A 876 -13.52 19.08 20.76
CA ASP A 876 -12.48 18.07 20.90
C ASP A 876 -11.60 18.35 22.14
N LEU A 877 -11.31 19.64 22.40
CA LEU A 877 -10.66 20.10 23.64
C LEU A 877 -11.56 19.87 24.86
N GLU A 878 -12.85 20.19 24.79
CA GLU A 878 -13.81 19.94 25.87
C GLU A 878 -13.95 18.44 26.19
N SER A 879 -13.77 17.56 25.19
CA SER A 879 -13.90 16.10 25.32
C SER A 879 -12.60 15.37 25.71
N ASN A 880 -11.41 15.95 25.44
CA ASN A 880 -10.12 15.26 25.61
C ASN A 880 -9.01 16.11 26.26
N GLY A 881 -9.23 17.39 26.56
CA GLY A 881 -8.19 18.30 27.03
C GLY A 881 -7.61 17.95 28.41
N SER A 882 -8.38 17.30 29.28
CA SER A 882 -7.88 16.71 30.53
C SER A 882 -6.80 15.66 30.27
N LYS A 883 -6.99 14.79 29.27
CA LYS A 883 -5.98 13.83 28.80
C LYS A 883 -4.74 14.53 28.22
N LEU A 884 -4.92 15.66 27.51
CA LEU A 884 -3.77 16.41 26.97
C LEU A 884 -2.85 16.94 28.06
N LEU A 885 -3.37 17.33 29.22
CA LEU A 885 -2.59 17.83 30.36
C LEU A 885 -2.02 16.71 31.25
N LEU A 886 -2.38 15.44 31.02
CA LEU A 886 -2.15 14.36 31.99
C LEU A 886 -0.66 14.07 32.24
N PHE A 887 0.15 13.99 31.18
CA PHE A 887 1.59 13.67 31.25
C PHE A 887 2.52 14.79 30.74
N LEU A 888 2.02 16.03 30.57
CA LEU A 888 2.87 17.20 30.34
C LEU A 888 3.64 17.61 31.60
N GLN A 889 4.82 18.22 31.42
CA GLN A 889 5.75 18.53 32.51
C GLN A 889 5.51 19.92 33.11
N ASN A 890 5.23 20.91 32.28
CA ASN A 890 5.20 22.34 32.62
C ASN A 890 3.80 22.94 32.45
N VAL A 891 3.12 22.65 31.33
CA VAL A 891 1.79 23.17 31.01
C VAL A 891 0.75 22.53 31.92
N LYS A 892 0.06 23.36 32.70
CA LYS A 892 -0.97 22.96 33.67
C LYS A 892 -2.36 23.48 33.32
N ARG A 893 -2.46 24.50 32.46
CA ARG A 893 -3.74 25.11 32.04
C ARG A 893 -3.82 25.29 30.54
N ILE A 894 -4.95 24.92 29.96
CA ILE A 894 -5.34 25.22 28.57
C ILE A 894 -6.65 26.02 28.60
N THR A 895 -6.73 27.13 27.88
CA THR A 895 -7.99 27.87 27.69
C THR A 895 -8.40 27.92 26.23
N PHE A 896 -9.71 27.97 25.96
CA PHE A 896 -10.28 28.33 24.68
C PHE A 896 -11.20 29.54 24.84
N SER A 897 -10.91 30.61 24.12
CA SER A 897 -11.57 31.92 24.22
C SER A 897 -11.99 32.46 22.85
N SER A 898 -12.82 33.50 22.83
CA SER A 898 -13.17 34.26 21.62
C SER A 898 -13.04 35.76 21.83
N GLN A 899 -12.49 36.49 20.85
CA GLN A 899 -12.44 37.95 20.83
C GLN A 899 -13.24 38.50 19.65
N GLN A 900 -13.98 39.58 19.90
CA GLN A 900 -14.79 40.29 18.92
C GLN A 900 -14.52 41.80 19.02
N GLU A 901 -14.78 42.54 17.94
CA GLU A 901 -14.57 43.98 17.93
C GLU A 901 -15.49 44.70 18.93
N GLY A 902 -14.95 45.67 19.67
CA GLY A 902 -15.68 46.40 20.72
C GLY A 902 -16.10 45.57 21.94
N ARG A 903 -15.63 44.33 22.11
CA ARG A 903 -15.98 43.43 23.22
C ARG A 903 -14.73 42.97 24.00
N PRO A 904 -14.86 42.60 25.29
CA PRO A 904 -13.80 41.91 26.02
C PRO A 904 -13.65 40.46 25.54
N ILE A 905 -12.50 39.84 25.85
CA ILE A 905 -12.25 38.42 25.58
C ILE A 905 -13.22 37.58 26.41
N ILE A 906 -13.92 36.65 25.77
CA ILE A 906 -14.83 35.71 26.42
C ILE A 906 -14.13 34.35 26.49
N GLU A 907 -13.85 33.86 27.70
CA GLU A 907 -13.41 32.48 27.93
C GLU A 907 -14.62 31.54 27.80
N HIS A 908 -14.47 30.45 27.04
CA HIS A 908 -15.52 29.44 26.80
C HIS A 908 -15.24 28.10 27.47
N LEU A 909 -13.97 27.84 27.76
CA LEU A 909 -13.43 26.59 28.26
C LEU A 909 -12.10 26.91 28.96
N SER A 910 -11.97 26.52 30.21
CA SER A 910 -10.68 26.42 30.91
C SER A 910 -10.52 25.01 31.42
N ILE A 911 -9.36 24.43 31.15
CA ILE A 911 -8.97 23.09 31.61
C ILE A 911 -7.69 23.27 32.41
N GLU A 912 -7.72 22.88 33.68
CA GLU A 912 -6.60 23.04 34.60
C GLU A 912 -6.35 21.72 35.33
N CYS A 913 -5.09 21.26 35.35
CA CYS A 913 -4.68 20.07 36.07
C CYS A 913 -3.65 20.43 37.14
N SER A 914 -4.05 20.33 38.41
CA SER A 914 -3.18 20.43 39.58
C SER A 914 -2.88 19.04 40.15
N ASN A 915 -1.99 18.97 41.15
CA ASN A 915 -1.89 17.79 42.01
C ASN A 915 -2.77 18.02 43.25
N ASP A 916 -3.36 16.97 43.80
CA ASP A 916 -4.06 16.96 45.10
C ASP A 916 -3.02 17.02 46.25
N ASP A 917 -3.48 17.18 47.51
CA ASP A 917 -2.58 17.18 48.69
C ASP A 917 -1.79 15.85 48.85
N THR A 918 -2.23 14.78 48.17
CA THR A 918 -1.45 13.56 47.94
C THR A 918 -0.73 13.64 46.60
N GLU A 919 0.61 13.73 46.63
CA GLU A 919 1.48 14.09 45.48
C GLU A 919 1.25 13.30 44.17
N ASN A 920 0.73 12.07 44.26
CA ASN A 920 0.50 11.16 43.13
C ASN A 920 -0.91 11.27 42.49
N VAL A 921 -1.83 12.08 43.02
CA VAL A 921 -3.16 12.28 42.42
C VAL A 921 -3.20 13.58 41.64
N LYS A 922 -3.42 13.52 40.33
CA LYS A 922 -3.65 14.68 39.46
C LYS A 922 -5.15 14.96 39.39
N VAL A 923 -5.55 16.20 39.68
CA VAL A 923 -6.95 16.67 39.65
C VAL A 923 -7.11 17.56 38.43
N CYS A 924 -7.86 17.08 37.44
CA CYS A 924 -8.11 17.80 36.21
C CYS A 924 -9.53 18.37 36.21
N VAL A 925 -9.65 19.70 36.23
CA VAL A 925 -10.89 20.45 36.25
C VAL A 925 -11.15 21.01 34.86
N THR A 926 -12.24 20.58 34.22
CA THR A 926 -12.75 21.19 32.99
C THR A 926 -13.95 22.06 33.32
N GLN A 927 -13.86 23.34 32.98
CA GLN A 927 -14.91 24.34 33.18
C GLN A 927 -15.33 24.92 31.83
N SER A 928 -16.56 24.62 31.41
CA SER A 928 -17.18 25.09 30.18
C SER A 928 -18.60 25.63 30.47
N SER A 929 -19.61 25.21 29.71
CA SER A 929 -21.03 25.31 30.10
C SER A 929 -21.37 24.50 31.36
N THR A 930 -20.55 23.50 31.70
CA THR A 930 -20.63 22.72 32.94
C THR A 930 -19.24 22.63 33.58
N LYS A 931 -19.18 22.24 34.87
CA LYS A 931 -17.91 21.93 35.54
C LYS A 931 -17.82 20.42 35.76
N SER A 932 -16.85 19.78 35.13
CA SER A 932 -16.43 18.41 35.48
C SER A 932 -15.13 18.45 36.28
N THR A 933 -14.83 17.35 36.96
CA THR A 933 -13.57 17.19 37.70
C THR A 933 -13.21 15.72 37.69
N GLU A 934 -12.07 15.42 37.06
CA GLU A 934 -11.50 14.09 36.96
C GLU A 934 -10.35 13.96 37.95
N TYR A 935 -10.23 12.79 38.58
CA TYR A 935 -9.13 12.45 39.48
C TYR A 935 -8.35 11.31 38.85
N TRP A 936 -7.03 11.44 38.81
CA TRP A 936 -6.14 10.49 38.14
C TRP A 936 -5.00 10.11 39.10
N LEU A 937 -4.90 8.84 39.47
CA LEU A 937 -3.74 8.32 40.19
C LEU A 937 -2.62 8.07 39.19
N LEU A 938 -1.53 8.82 39.30
CA LEU A 938 -0.31 8.61 38.52
C LEU A 938 0.67 7.78 39.34
N SER A 939 1.21 6.74 38.72
CA SER A 939 2.39 6.03 39.20
C SER A 939 3.52 6.25 38.19
N ASN A 940 4.66 6.74 38.67
CA ASN A 940 5.80 7.16 37.86
C ASN A 940 7.01 6.28 38.18
N LYS A 941 7.69 5.78 37.15
CA LYS A 941 8.93 5.04 37.29
C LYS A 941 10.03 5.63 36.41
N GLU A 942 11.18 5.85 37.04
CA GLU A 942 12.43 6.18 36.35
C GLU A 942 13.49 5.10 36.58
N GLN A 943 14.27 4.81 35.53
CA GLN A 943 15.38 3.87 35.58
C GLN A 943 16.48 4.30 34.61
N ARG A 944 17.75 3.99 34.93
CA ARG A 944 18.83 4.10 33.93
C ARG A 944 18.99 2.77 33.22
N LEU A 945 18.57 2.73 31.96
CA LEU A 945 18.74 1.57 31.09
C LEU A 945 19.97 1.77 30.21
N LYS A 946 20.65 0.66 29.91
CA LYS A 946 21.80 0.66 29.01
C LYS A 946 21.30 0.51 27.58
N SER A 947 21.60 1.46 26.71
CA SER A 947 21.30 1.36 25.28
C SER A 947 22.36 0.57 24.51
N GLN A 948 22.10 0.32 23.23
CA GLN A 948 22.85 -0.64 22.41
C GLN A 948 24.26 -0.14 22.09
N ASP A 949 24.42 1.19 21.91
CA ASP A 949 25.68 1.95 21.95
C ASP A 949 26.51 1.78 23.25
N GLY A 950 25.94 1.16 24.28
CA GLY A 950 26.56 0.97 25.60
C GLY A 950 26.45 2.16 26.54
N ALA A 951 25.85 3.27 26.12
CA ALA A 951 25.54 4.42 26.96
C ALA A 951 24.39 4.11 27.93
N TYR A 952 24.21 4.96 28.94
CA TYR A 952 23.04 4.90 29.84
C TYR A 952 22.07 6.02 29.49
N LYS A 953 20.89 5.65 28.97
CA LYS A 953 19.78 6.56 28.66
C LYS A 953 18.77 6.51 29.81
N GLN A 954 18.18 7.66 30.16
CA GLN A 954 17.21 7.75 31.26
C GLN A 954 15.84 7.34 30.73
N ALA A 955 15.34 6.22 31.23
CA ALA A 955 14.05 5.65 30.87
C ALA A 955 13.01 6.13 31.87
N VAL A 956 11.91 6.69 31.35
CA VAL A 956 10.84 7.28 32.15
C VAL A 956 9.51 6.74 31.62
N ALA A 957 8.73 6.13 32.51
CA ALA A 957 7.38 5.67 32.22
C ALA A 957 6.42 6.07 33.34
N SER A 958 5.16 6.32 32.98
CA SER A 958 4.10 6.53 33.96
C SER A 958 2.81 5.87 33.50
N VAL A 959 2.03 5.39 34.45
CA VAL A 959 0.64 4.99 34.22
C VAL A 959 -0.29 5.98 34.91
N ALA A 960 -1.51 6.14 34.39
CA ALA A 960 -2.56 6.93 35.01
C ALA A 960 -3.87 6.13 35.08
N CYS A 961 -4.30 5.82 36.29
CA CYS A 961 -5.58 5.17 36.59
C CYS A 961 -6.63 6.21 36.95
N LYS A 962 -7.83 6.11 36.38
CA LYS A 962 -8.94 7.04 36.65
C LYS A 962 -9.58 6.71 38.00
N LEU A 963 -9.88 7.74 38.80
CA LEU A 963 -10.48 7.62 40.12
C LEU A 963 -11.85 8.30 40.20
N VAL A 964 -12.80 7.63 40.85
CA VAL A 964 -14.12 8.18 41.23
C VAL A 964 -14.13 8.45 42.73
N LYS A 965 -14.26 9.72 43.11
CA LYS A 965 -14.34 10.16 44.51
C LYS A 965 -15.73 9.87 45.09
N LYS A 966 -15.80 9.05 46.14
CA LYS A 966 -17.03 8.74 46.90
C LYS A 966 -16.82 9.11 48.36
N GLN A 967 -17.52 10.16 48.81
CA GLN A 967 -17.37 10.71 50.18
C GLN A 967 -15.90 11.03 50.50
N SER A 968 -15.26 10.25 51.38
CA SER A 968 -13.87 10.39 51.82
C SER A 968 -12.90 9.37 51.19
N SER A 969 -13.33 8.58 50.20
CA SER A 969 -12.50 7.59 49.51
C SER A 969 -12.53 7.74 48.00
N PHE A 970 -11.57 7.08 47.33
CA PHE A 970 -11.53 6.92 45.88
C PHE A 970 -11.76 5.45 45.52
N LEU A 971 -12.41 5.21 44.38
CA LEU A 971 -12.46 3.90 43.72
C LEU A 971 -11.87 4.03 42.32
N CYS A 972 -11.12 3.03 41.87
CA CYS A 972 -10.62 2.98 40.51
C CYS A 972 -11.76 2.72 39.51
N GLU A 973 -11.71 3.42 38.38
CA GLU A 973 -12.59 3.23 37.22
C GLU A 973 -11.74 2.68 36.07
N ALA A 974 -12.04 1.46 35.62
CA ALA A 974 -11.36 0.88 34.46
C ALA A 974 -11.76 1.64 33.19
N ILE A 975 -10.76 2.00 32.38
CA ILE A 975 -10.91 2.77 31.15
C ILE A 975 -10.26 2.05 29.98
N GLU A 976 -10.60 2.44 28.76
CA GLU A 976 -9.82 2.06 27.58
C GLU A 976 -8.46 2.78 27.62
N GLY A 977 -7.36 2.02 27.70
CA GLY A 977 -6.02 2.55 27.93
C GLY A 977 -5.34 3.07 26.67
N ASN A 978 -5.14 4.39 26.55
CA ASN A 978 -4.40 5.01 25.46
C ASN A 978 -2.89 5.07 25.73
N THR A 979 -2.08 5.03 24.67
CA THR A 979 -0.62 5.25 24.70
C THR A 979 -0.27 6.73 24.50
N PHE A 980 0.67 7.22 25.29
CA PHE A 980 1.15 8.61 25.29
C PHE A 980 2.67 8.68 25.11
N CYS A 981 3.14 9.78 24.54
CA CYS A 981 4.52 10.25 24.65
C CYS A 981 4.44 11.73 25.04
N PHE A 982 4.20 11.98 26.34
CA PHE A 982 3.67 13.22 26.94
C PHE A 982 2.25 13.59 26.49
N LEU A 983 1.98 13.57 25.19
CA LEU A 983 0.65 13.72 24.58
C LEU A 983 0.11 12.38 24.02
N PRO A 984 -1.22 12.19 23.91
CA PRO A 984 -1.80 10.94 23.42
C PRO A 984 -1.52 10.73 21.93
N LEU A 985 -0.96 9.57 21.60
CA LEU A 985 -0.64 9.12 20.24
C LEU A 985 -1.89 8.65 19.49
N SER A 986 -1.79 8.42 18.17
CA SER A 986 -2.86 7.84 17.33
C SER A 986 -2.71 6.33 17.11
N VAL A 987 -2.32 5.59 18.15
CA VAL A 987 -2.30 4.11 18.15
C VAL A 987 -3.62 3.54 18.69
N PRO A 988 -3.98 2.29 18.34
CA PRO A 988 -5.06 1.55 18.99
C PRO A 988 -4.89 1.48 20.52
N ALA A 989 -5.97 1.15 21.23
CA ALA A 989 -5.95 0.96 22.66
C ALA A 989 -4.96 -0.15 23.08
N THR A 990 -4.26 0.09 24.20
CA THR A 990 -3.26 -0.82 24.79
C THR A 990 -3.83 -2.15 25.31
N GLY A 991 -5.16 -2.26 25.42
CA GLY A 991 -5.84 -3.34 26.15
C GLY A 991 -5.73 -3.25 27.68
N LEU A 992 -4.97 -2.28 28.22
CA LEU A 992 -4.81 -2.07 29.66
C LEU A 992 -5.96 -1.18 30.22
N PRO A 993 -6.35 -1.36 31.49
CA PRO A 993 -7.41 -0.57 32.14
C PRO A 993 -6.97 0.85 32.57
N VAL A 994 -5.80 1.32 32.10
CA VAL A 994 -5.14 2.58 32.49
C VAL A 994 -4.48 3.25 31.28
N HIS A 995 -4.27 4.55 31.34
CA HIS A 995 -3.45 5.26 30.35
C HIS A 995 -1.96 5.04 30.63
N VAL A 996 -1.13 4.92 29.59
CA VAL A 996 0.33 4.66 29.70
C VAL A 996 1.13 5.67 28.90
N THR A 997 2.10 6.32 29.52
CA THR A 997 3.15 7.10 28.84
C THR A 997 4.52 6.48 29.07
N ALA A 998 5.41 6.67 28.11
CA ALA A 998 6.85 6.58 28.34
C ALA A 998 7.59 7.53 27.38
N ASN A 999 8.88 7.72 27.59
CA ASN A 999 9.75 8.39 26.61
C ASN A 999 10.08 7.47 25.41
N PHE A 1000 9.03 6.96 24.77
CA PHE A 1000 9.08 6.08 23.61
C PHE A 1000 9.77 6.76 22.42
N ALA A 1001 10.54 5.98 21.65
CA ALA A 1001 10.86 6.35 20.29
C ALA A 1001 9.60 6.22 19.42
N VAL A 1002 9.19 7.30 18.76
CA VAL A 1002 7.95 7.37 17.96
C VAL A 1002 8.22 7.51 16.46
N MET A 1003 7.25 7.13 15.63
CA MET A 1003 7.25 7.38 14.18
C MET A 1003 7.25 8.88 13.87
N SER A 1004 7.76 9.29 12.71
CA SER A 1004 7.95 10.71 12.34
C SER A 1004 6.66 11.53 12.23
N ASN A 1005 5.55 10.87 11.94
CA ASN A 1005 4.18 11.39 11.88
C ASN A 1005 3.42 11.23 13.23
N ARG A 1006 4.08 10.73 14.28
CA ARG A 1006 3.50 10.39 15.60
C ARG A 1006 2.29 9.43 15.55
N SER A 1007 2.13 8.63 14.48
CA SER A 1007 1.03 7.64 14.39
C SER A 1007 1.24 6.41 15.27
N GLY A 1008 2.44 6.17 15.79
CA GLY A 1008 2.71 5.08 16.72
C GLY A 1008 4.13 5.09 17.29
N ILE A 1009 4.40 4.11 18.16
CA ILE A 1009 5.74 3.83 18.69
C ILE A 1009 6.57 3.04 17.66
N TRP A 1010 7.89 3.14 17.73
CA TRP A 1010 8.81 2.44 16.84
C TRP A 1010 8.95 0.96 17.23
N THR A 1011 8.45 0.06 16.39
CA THR A 1011 8.47 -1.40 16.61
C THR A 1011 9.55 -2.12 15.83
N GLY A 1012 10.49 -1.39 15.22
CA GLY A 1012 11.67 -1.98 14.59
C GLY A 1012 11.49 -2.47 13.16
N ALA A 1013 12.43 -3.32 12.74
CA ALA A 1013 12.54 -3.83 11.38
C ALA A 1013 13.31 -5.17 11.36
N SER A 1014 12.73 -6.22 10.77
CA SER A 1014 13.36 -7.54 10.67
C SER A 1014 14.38 -7.64 9.53
N SER A 1015 15.41 -6.79 9.56
CA SER A 1015 16.73 -7.16 9.04
C SER A 1015 17.49 -7.91 10.15
N ALA A 1016 17.90 -9.15 9.91
CA ALA A 1016 18.62 -9.98 10.88
C ALA A 1016 20.12 -9.58 11.06
N MET A 1017 20.38 -8.27 11.14
CA MET A 1017 21.67 -7.64 11.41
C MET A 1017 21.41 -6.33 12.18
N ALA A 1018 21.79 -6.31 13.47
CA ALA A 1018 21.61 -5.20 14.43
C ALA A 1018 20.16 -4.69 14.60
N SER A 1019 19.56 -4.95 15.78
CA SER A 1019 18.29 -4.32 16.18
C SER A 1019 18.41 -2.80 16.17
N ASP A 1020 17.33 -2.13 15.76
CA ASP A 1020 17.25 -0.67 15.80
C ASP A 1020 17.26 -0.20 17.25
N GLU A 1021 18.14 0.74 17.61
CA GLU A 1021 18.20 1.28 18.99
C GLU A 1021 16.83 1.73 19.51
N ARG A 1022 15.96 2.22 18.62
CA ARG A 1022 14.62 2.71 18.95
C ARG A 1022 13.62 1.60 19.25
N GLU A 1023 13.76 0.46 18.56
CA GLU A 1023 13.00 -0.75 18.86
C GLU A 1023 13.46 -1.32 20.19
N TYR A 1024 14.76 -1.53 20.34
CA TYR A 1024 15.36 -2.04 21.57
C TYR A 1024 14.98 -1.17 22.77
N TRP A 1025 15.05 0.16 22.63
CA TRP A 1025 14.59 1.12 23.64
C TRP A 1025 13.12 0.93 24.03
N ASN A 1026 12.22 0.81 23.05
CA ASN A 1026 10.80 0.62 23.32
C ASN A 1026 10.51 -0.76 23.93
N GLN A 1027 11.16 -1.83 23.48
CA GLN A 1027 11.07 -3.16 24.09
C GLN A 1027 11.56 -3.13 25.55
N GLN A 1028 12.69 -2.48 25.83
CA GLN A 1028 13.19 -2.32 27.19
C GLN A 1028 12.22 -1.53 28.07
N LEU A 1029 11.64 -0.43 27.59
CA LEU A 1029 10.58 0.31 28.31
C LEU A 1029 9.37 -0.59 28.64
N MET A 1030 8.88 -1.36 27.66
CA MET A 1030 7.71 -2.24 27.82
C MET A 1030 7.96 -3.48 28.69
N THR A 1031 9.21 -3.90 28.86
CA THR A 1031 9.57 -5.10 29.65
C THR A 1031 10.18 -4.80 31.02
N THR A 1032 10.50 -3.54 31.34
CA THR A 1032 11.08 -3.14 32.63
C THR A 1032 10.31 -1.99 33.28
N VAL A 1033 10.43 -0.77 32.74
CA VAL A 1033 9.97 0.46 33.42
C VAL A 1033 8.45 0.60 33.43
N ILE A 1034 7.75 0.19 32.37
CA ILE A 1034 6.28 0.21 32.31
C ILE A 1034 5.69 -0.83 33.29
N PRO A 1035 6.14 -2.10 33.32
CA PRO A 1035 5.73 -3.07 34.35
C PRO A 1035 6.07 -2.69 35.79
N GLU A 1036 7.09 -1.85 36.03
CA GLU A 1036 7.40 -1.31 37.36
C GLU A 1036 6.64 0.00 37.69
N ALA A 1037 5.92 0.59 36.72
CA ALA A 1037 5.02 1.72 36.94
C ALA A 1037 3.57 1.28 37.17
N TYR A 1038 3.14 0.19 36.51
CA TYR A 1038 1.78 -0.38 36.54
C TYR A 1038 1.41 -1.06 37.86
#